data_AF-A0A6S6S943-F1
#
_entry.id   AF-A0A6S6S943-F1
#
_cell.length_a   1.000
_cell.length_b   1.000
_cell.length_c   1.000
_cell.angle_alpha   90.00
_cell.angle_beta   90.00
_cell.angle_gamma   90.00
#
_symmetry.space_group_name_H-M   'P 1'
#
loop_
_entity.id
_entity.type
_entity.pdbx_description
1 polymer ?
#
loop_
_entity_poly.entity_id
_entity_poly.type
_entity_poly.pdbx_seq_one_letter_code
_entity_poly.pdbx_strand_id
1 'polypeptide(L)'
;MSQIPTRRTEFLQRYSGLELDLSNNQVTRKLSNAGLNRSDIRELTSKDGHRLVMVSGKLREVANTNRNNRINAEEAFFFFEEKDKNGTWDSVDPENRDNPNQMELAKRVRILGEAFEQLLSGNTTTDNSSNNNASTSDNSNFTAADGTVRVPKLAALTLEAANQFFAQHPEQRYDRPLPAPQYAMKANAAKALWNDRSLQNNRDLLTKLIQVGDNWEEVPTHIRQDSDIRPIAYQNSWQTKQRDLLRYMLPGEWFVGSSHHNPGNRTITRQVMQDEEKGLEMLKFSITHIRNYIGIRDTRGKPGMVGTDSPRSYAIKNKAGHVNPKNYPSLMWRVRFLEDITPAEQRAYINNIRTWSMLVHKVTKFPPDYNGNDNLMTNSMDKVVEFGADVLGALSGSRSSLSKLHQKSAQVYCSESGMHLALNLGLNVPLNQSTVSQLFGSSQWAKVLSMVNEGRNFWKNGKHLDYYGAGSDGYVQNSEQNRMVEMEEAPNWLKPLKERMSSRPLSGNGLVFRPWNSADMIEYFIKTAVPREGRETWAVSNTQAELLGWAKPGIFHSLGFGPTNPPPPPLVMLFDTIISKVRQTYDSYDAFRAAIQPELMAAQQIVAPKSGGEGAFVPPHMVVSINGDTDELIALEPVGQLFHADTLQRA
;
A
#
# COMPACT_ATOMS: atom_id res chain seq x y z
N MET A 1 2.76 -0.07 -40.21
CA MET A 1 4.16 0.10 -39.81
C MET A 1 5.00 -0.94 -40.54
N SER A 2 6.12 -0.57 -41.17
CA SER A 2 7.02 -1.56 -41.77
C SER A 2 7.65 -2.40 -40.66
N GLN A 3 7.59 -3.72 -40.76
CA GLN A 3 8.27 -4.60 -39.81
C GLN A 3 9.78 -4.36 -39.89
N ILE A 4 10.41 -4.05 -38.75
CA ILE A 4 11.87 -3.95 -38.64
C ILE A 4 12.44 -5.34 -38.95
N PRO A 5 13.29 -5.48 -39.98
CA PRO A 5 13.88 -6.76 -40.32
C PRO A 5 14.78 -7.24 -39.18
N THR A 6 14.69 -8.53 -38.82
CA THR A 6 15.55 -9.13 -37.78
C THR A 6 16.60 -10.07 -38.37
N ARG A 7 16.53 -10.34 -39.67
CA ARG A 7 17.56 -11.09 -40.40
C ARG A 7 18.72 -10.17 -40.76
N ARG A 8 19.95 -10.67 -40.65
CA ARG A 8 21.18 -9.90 -40.87
C ARG A 8 21.16 -9.21 -42.24
N THR A 9 20.95 -9.98 -43.31
CA THR A 9 20.98 -9.44 -44.69
C THR A 9 19.95 -8.33 -44.90
N GLU A 10 18.73 -8.53 -44.41
CA GLU A 10 17.64 -7.56 -44.55
C GLU A 10 17.86 -6.30 -43.69
N PHE A 11 18.39 -6.47 -42.47
CA PHE A 11 18.72 -5.38 -41.56
C PHE A 11 19.85 -4.50 -42.10
N LEU A 12 20.95 -5.13 -42.53
CA LEU A 12 22.09 -4.42 -43.09
C LEU A 12 21.72 -3.72 -44.40
N GLN A 13 20.93 -4.37 -45.25
CA GLN A 13 20.44 -3.75 -46.48
C GLN A 13 19.56 -2.52 -46.19
N ARG A 14 18.64 -2.63 -45.21
CA ARG A 14 17.70 -1.55 -44.88
C ARG A 14 18.36 -0.34 -44.24
N TYR A 15 19.33 -0.56 -43.36
CA TYR A 15 20.01 0.50 -42.61
C TYR A 15 21.42 0.79 -43.12
N SER A 16 21.72 0.35 -44.35
CA SER A 16 23.01 0.59 -45.01
C SER A 16 23.31 2.09 -45.07
N GLY A 17 24.51 2.47 -44.64
CA GLY A 17 24.98 3.86 -44.65
C GLY A 17 24.48 4.74 -43.50
N LEU A 18 23.68 4.21 -42.56
CA LEU A 18 23.29 4.94 -41.35
C LEU A 18 24.31 4.75 -40.22
N GLU A 19 24.53 5.82 -39.45
CA GLU A 19 25.37 5.82 -38.26
C GLU A 19 24.61 6.40 -37.06
N LEU A 20 24.60 5.67 -35.94
CA LEU A 20 24.08 6.15 -34.66
C LEU A 20 25.17 6.95 -33.92
N ASP A 21 24.79 8.11 -33.37
CA ASP A 21 25.67 8.92 -32.52
C ASP A 21 25.65 8.40 -31.07
N LEU A 22 26.74 7.76 -30.66
CA LEU A 22 26.94 7.21 -29.31
C LEU A 22 27.16 8.30 -28.25
N SER A 23 27.40 9.56 -28.63
CA SER A 23 27.37 10.67 -27.68
C SER A 23 25.94 11.09 -27.30
N ASN A 24 24.93 10.64 -28.05
CA ASN A 24 23.53 10.90 -27.76
C ASN A 24 23.02 10.00 -26.63
N ASN A 25 22.56 10.62 -25.54
CA ASN A 25 21.99 9.92 -24.37
C ASN A 25 20.75 9.07 -24.70
N GLN A 26 19.98 9.41 -25.73
CA GLN A 26 18.84 8.60 -26.17
C GLN A 26 19.31 7.33 -26.89
N VAL A 27 20.33 7.45 -27.75
CA VAL A 27 20.94 6.31 -28.46
C VAL A 27 21.56 5.33 -27.45
N THR A 28 22.34 5.83 -26.49
CA THR A 28 22.96 4.98 -25.46
C THR A 28 21.95 4.31 -24.54
N ARG A 29 20.82 4.97 -24.23
CA ARG A 29 19.70 4.34 -23.50
C ARG A 29 19.04 3.22 -24.32
N LYS A 30 18.81 3.44 -25.62
CA LYS A 30 18.25 2.41 -26.50
C LYS A 30 19.17 1.21 -26.64
N LEU A 31 20.46 1.44 -26.82
CA LEU A 31 21.48 0.39 -26.83
C LEU A 31 21.52 -0.37 -25.50
N SER A 32 21.33 0.32 -24.38
CA SER A 32 21.25 -0.35 -23.08
C SER A 32 19.99 -1.18 -22.90
N ASN A 33 18.85 -0.69 -23.40
CA ASN A 33 17.60 -1.47 -23.46
C ASN A 33 17.71 -2.68 -24.39
N ALA A 34 18.55 -2.59 -25.43
CA ALA A 34 18.89 -3.71 -26.31
C ALA A 34 19.89 -4.71 -25.67
N GLY A 35 20.28 -4.51 -24.41
CA GLY A 35 21.11 -5.46 -23.66
C GLY A 35 22.57 -5.06 -23.49
N LEU A 36 23.00 -3.88 -23.97
CA LEU A 36 24.35 -3.39 -23.73
C LEU A 36 24.50 -2.82 -22.32
N ASN A 37 25.45 -3.35 -21.56
CA ASN A 37 25.78 -2.82 -20.25
C ASN A 37 26.70 -1.58 -20.39
N ARG A 38 26.97 -0.90 -19.27
CA ARG A 38 27.83 0.30 -19.28
C ARG A 38 29.28 0.02 -19.70
N SER A 39 29.78 -1.19 -19.48
CA SER A 39 31.11 -1.61 -19.95
C SER A 39 31.13 -1.74 -21.47
N ASP A 40 30.09 -2.34 -22.05
CA ASP A 40 29.94 -2.52 -23.49
C ASP A 40 29.86 -1.17 -24.22
N ILE A 41 29.09 -0.23 -23.68
CA ILE A 41 28.99 1.13 -24.24
C ILE A 41 30.32 1.88 -24.13
N ARG A 42 31.09 1.66 -23.04
CA ARG A 42 32.44 2.22 -22.90
C ARG A 42 33.42 1.60 -23.90
N GLU A 43 33.31 0.30 -24.16
CA GLU A 43 34.14 -0.41 -25.14
C GLU A 43 33.90 0.13 -26.56
N LEU A 44 32.64 0.36 -26.93
CA LEU A 44 32.27 0.98 -28.20
C LEU A 44 32.72 2.44 -28.36
N THR A 45 32.93 3.16 -27.25
CA THR A 45 33.27 4.60 -27.24
C THR A 45 34.73 4.89 -26.84
N SER A 46 35.47 3.89 -26.36
CA SER A 46 36.86 4.03 -25.93
C SER A 46 37.81 4.13 -27.12
N LYS A 47 38.87 4.94 -27.00
CA LYS A 47 39.98 4.94 -27.98
C LYS A 47 40.69 3.59 -28.08
N ASP A 48 40.72 2.85 -26.98
CA ASP A 48 41.38 1.54 -26.88
C ASP A 48 40.39 0.37 -27.05
N GLY A 49 39.14 0.67 -27.44
CA GLY A 49 38.13 -0.35 -27.71
C GLY A 49 38.25 -0.96 -29.11
N HIS A 50 37.38 -1.93 -29.38
CA HIS A 50 37.32 -2.63 -30.65
C HIS A 50 35.93 -2.64 -31.28
N ARG A 51 35.89 -2.86 -32.59
CA ARG A 51 34.67 -3.06 -33.39
C ARG A 51 34.79 -4.33 -34.19
N LEU A 52 33.63 -4.86 -34.59
CA LEU A 52 33.54 -6.02 -35.45
C LEU A 52 33.10 -5.60 -36.85
N VAL A 53 33.84 -6.06 -37.85
CA VAL A 53 33.55 -5.84 -39.28
C VAL A 53 33.79 -7.12 -40.08
N MET A 54 33.11 -7.25 -41.22
CA MET A 54 33.36 -8.36 -42.14
C MET A 54 34.48 -8.01 -43.13
N VAL A 55 35.58 -8.78 -43.11
CA VAL A 55 36.68 -8.66 -44.07
C VAL A 55 36.82 -9.98 -44.82
N SER A 56 36.55 -9.95 -46.12
CA SER A 56 36.61 -11.13 -47.01
C SER A 56 35.73 -12.30 -46.51
N GLY A 57 34.52 -12.01 -46.04
CA GLY A 57 33.58 -13.03 -45.56
C GLY A 57 33.88 -13.60 -44.18
N LYS A 58 34.84 -13.03 -43.44
CA LYS A 58 35.15 -13.40 -42.06
C LYS A 58 35.03 -12.20 -41.14
N LEU A 59 34.41 -12.41 -39.98
CA LEU A 59 34.34 -11.38 -38.94
C LEU A 59 35.75 -11.13 -38.38
N ARG A 60 36.15 -9.86 -38.33
CA ARG A 60 37.43 -9.43 -37.75
C ARG A 60 37.20 -8.32 -36.77
N GLU A 61 37.94 -8.39 -35.67
CA GLU A 61 38.09 -7.31 -34.73
C GLU A 61 39.01 -6.24 -35.33
N VAL A 62 38.57 -4.99 -35.31
CA VAL A 62 39.33 -3.83 -35.76
C VAL A 62 39.39 -2.79 -34.65
N ALA A 63 40.54 -2.13 -34.52
CA ALA A 63 40.72 -1.07 -33.53
C ALA A 63 39.77 0.11 -33.83
N ASN A 64 39.27 0.74 -32.76
CA ASN A 64 38.50 1.97 -32.87
C ASN A 64 39.31 3.09 -33.55
N THR A 65 38.80 3.65 -34.65
CA THR A 65 39.44 4.75 -35.42
C THR A 65 38.88 6.12 -34.99
N ASN A 66 39.11 7.20 -35.75
CA ASN A 66 38.59 8.56 -35.44
C ASN A 66 37.05 8.70 -35.33
N ARG A 67 36.29 7.59 -35.37
CA ARG A 67 34.82 7.50 -35.28
C ARG A 67 34.28 6.97 -33.94
N ASN A 68 35.02 7.11 -32.83
CA ASN A 68 34.65 6.56 -31.51
C ASN A 68 33.23 6.90 -31.01
N ASN A 69 32.63 7.99 -31.47
CA ASN A 69 31.29 8.40 -31.07
C ASN A 69 30.20 7.97 -32.04
N ARG A 70 30.49 7.10 -33.02
CA ARG A 70 29.50 6.63 -33.99
C ARG A 70 29.57 5.13 -34.21
N ILE A 71 28.44 4.48 -34.39
CA ILE A 71 28.36 3.06 -34.74
C ILE A 71 27.40 2.87 -35.93
N ASN A 72 27.83 2.14 -36.95
CA ASN A 72 26.98 1.83 -38.09
C ASN A 72 26.12 0.58 -37.82
N ALA A 73 25.15 0.31 -38.70
CA ALA A 73 24.23 -0.81 -38.56
C ALA A 73 24.95 -2.18 -38.54
N GLU A 74 26.04 -2.33 -39.29
CA GLU A 74 26.85 -3.54 -39.36
C GLU A 74 27.60 -3.83 -38.07
N GLU A 75 28.36 -2.83 -37.59
CA GLU A 75 29.10 -2.89 -36.33
C GLU A 75 28.17 -3.17 -35.14
N ALA A 76 27.01 -2.50 -35.09
CA ALA A 76 26.05 -2.68 -34.01
C ALA A 76 25.41 -4.08 -34.02
N PHE A 77 25.08 -4.62 -35.20
CA PHE A 77 24.51 -5.96 -35.32
C PHE A 77 25.52 -7.02 -34.89
N PHE A 78 26.77 -6.93 -35.36
CA PHE A 78 27.82 -7.89 -35.02
C PHE A 78 28.22 -7.85 -33.54
N PHE A 79 28.15 -6.68 -32.91
CA PHE A 79 28.38 -6.58 -31.48
C PHE A 79 27.35 -7.37 -30.66
N PHE A 80 26.08 -7.40 -31.07
CA PHE A 80 25.06 -8.23 -30.41
C PHE A 80 25.26 -9.73 -30.66
N GLU A 81 25.63 -10.11 -31.88
CA GLU A 81 25.98 -11.51 -32.17
C GLU A 81 27.18 -11.97 -31.34
N GLU A 82 28.20 -11.12 -31.16
CA GLU A 82 29.33 -11.45 -30.33
C GLU A 82 28.96 -11.71 -28.87
N LYS A 83 28.09 -10.88 -28.30
CA LYS A 83 27.67 -11.05 -26.90
C LYS A 83 26.87 -12.31 -26.66
N ASP A 84 26.12 -12.74 -27.67
CA ASP A 84 25.24 -13.91 -27.55
C ASP A 84 25.92 -15.21 -28.03
N LYS A 85 27.20 -15.15 -28.45
CA LYS A 85 27.98 -16.31 -28.92
C LYS A 85 28.25 -17.26 -27.75
N ASN A 86 27.74 -18.48 -27.83
CA ASN A 86 28.01 -19.53 -26.86
C ASN A 86 29.16 -20.40 -27.34
N GLY A 87 30.35 -19.82 -27.41
CA GLY A 87 31.59 -20.50 -27.79
C GLY A 87 31.88 -20.57 -29.30
N THR A 88 30.86 -20.57 -30.18
CA THR A 88 31.03 -20.55 -31.64
C THR A 88 30.11 -19.54 -32.32
N TRP A 89 30.49 -19.04 -33.51
CA TRP A 89 29.65 -18.11 -34.29
C TRP A 89 28.42 -18.79 -34.89
N ASP A 90 28.44 -20.11 -35.07
CA ASP A 90 27.28 -20.88 -35.54
C ASP A 90 26.11 -20.81 -34.54
N SER A 91 26.40 -20.59 -33.25
CA SER A 91 25.38 -20.42 -32.21
C SER A 91 24.69 -19.06 -32.22
N VAL A 92 25.11 -18.14 -33.10
CA VAL A 92 24.56 -16.79 -33.26
C VAL A 92 24.31 -16.42 -34.70
N ASP A 93 24.54 -17.33 -35.65
CA ASP A 93 24.15 -17.14 -37.03
C ASP A 93 22.62 -16.96 -37.10
N PRO A 94 22.11 -15.79 -37.52
CA PRO A 94 20.67 -15.53 -37.59
C PRO A 94 19.99 -16.33 -38.70
N GLU A 95 20.76 -16.88 -39.64
CA GLU A 95 20.28 -17.79 -40.70
C GLU A 95 20.33 -19.27 -40.27
N ASN A 96 20.96 -19.58 -39.13
CA ASN A 96 20.90 -20.91 -38.52
C ASN A 96 19.56 -21.10 -37.79
N ARG A 97 18.71 -22.00 -38.32
CA ARG A 97 17.38 -22.30 -37.75
C ARG A 97 17.43 -22.98 -36.38
N ASP A 98 18.57 -23.55 -36.01
CA ASP A 98 18.77 -24.25 -34.73
C ASP A 98 19.46 -23.36 -33.68
N ASN A 99 19.56 -22.05 -33.93
CA ASN A 99 20.17 -21.09 -33.00
C ASN A 99 19.32 -20.95 -31.72
N PRO A 100 19.80 -21.41 -30.55
CA PRO A 100 19.04 -21.36 -29.29
C PRO A 100 18.80 -19.93 -28.78
N ASN A 101 19.55 -18.94 -29.29
CA ASN A 101 19.49 -17.53 -28.93
C ASN A 101 18.73 -16.69 -29.97
N GLN A 102 18.16 -17.29 -31.02
CA GLN A 102 17.54 -16.57 -32.14
C GLN A 102 16.42 -15.60 -31.70
N MET A 103 15.59 -16.00 -30.72
CA MET A 103 14.52 -15.15 -30.20
C MET A 103 15.04 -13.93 -29.41
N GLU A 104 16.11 -14.09 -28.63
CA GLU A 104 16.68 -12.98 -27.86
C GLU A 104 17.47 -12.03 -28.77
N LEU A 105 18.25 -12.56 -29.72
CA LEU A 105 18.91 -11.76 -30.74
C LEU A 105 17.89 -10.95 -31.54
N ALA A 106 16.78 -11.56 -31.98
CA ALA A 106 15.72 -10.86 -32.71
C ALA A 106 15.07 -9.72 -31.90
N LYS A 107 14.90 -9.88 -30.57
CA LYS A 107 14.40 -8.80 -29.70
C LYS A 107 15.37 -7.64 -29.63
N ARG A 108 16.67 -7.91 -29.44
CA ARG A 108 17.72 -6.88 -29.35
C ARG A 108 17.91 -6.15 -30.69
N VAL A 109 17.92 -6.89 -31.79
CA VAL A 109 17.98 -6.34 -33.15
C VAL A 109 16.77 -5.46 -33.45
N ARG A 110 15.58 -5.82 -32.96
CA ARG A 110 14.39 -4.96 -33.13
C ARG A 110 14.54 -3.62 -32.41
N ILE A 111 15.02 -3.63 -31.17
CA ILE A 111 15.30 -2.40 -30.39
C ILE A 111 16.39 -1.55 -31.08
N LEU A 112 17.41 -2.20 -31.65
CA LEU A 112 18.43 -1.52 -32.44
C LEU A 112 17.83 -0.89 -33.72
N GLY A 113 16.99 -1.62 -34.44
CA GLY A 113 16.30 -1.12 -35.63
C GLY A 113 15.41 0.08 -35.34
N GLU A 114 14.78 0.17 -34.17
CA GLU A 114 14.02 1.36 -33.75
C GLU A 114 14.90 2.61 -33.61
N ALA A 115 16.20 2.45 -33.31
CA ALA A 115 17.14 3.57 -33.30
C ALA A 115 17.49 4.02 -34.72
N PHE A 116 17.66 3.08 -35.65
CA PHE A 116 17.94 3.39 -37.06
C PHE A 116 16.73 3.91 -37.82
N GLU A 117 15.51 3.44 -37.53
CA GLU A 117 14.27 3.98 -38.13
C GLU A 117 14.08 5.46 -37.80
N GLN A 118 14.47 5.92 -36.61
CA GLN A 118 14.41 7.34 -36.25
C GLN A 118 15.36 8.20 -37.08
N LEU A 119 16.54 7.66 -37.44
CA LEU A 119 17.46 8.31 -38.37
C LEU A 119 16.89 8.31 -39.79
N LEU A 120 16.32 7.19 -40.22
CA LEU A 120 15.76 7.00 -41.56
C LEU A 120 14.52 7.89 -41.79
N SER A 121 13.73 8.16 -40.74
CA SER A 121 12.58 9.07 -40.77
C SER A 121 12.95 10.55 -40.64
N GLY A 122 14.24 10.91 -40.55
CA GLY A 122 14.70 12.29 -40.40
C GLY A 122 14.36 12.96 -39.06
N ASN A 123 13.90 12.20 -38.06
CA ASN A 123 13.54 12.72 -36.74
C ASN A 123 14.75 12.73 -35.80
N THR A 124 15.74 13.58 -36.09
CA THR A 124 16.74 13.98 -35.09
C THR A 124 16.27 15.24 -34.37
N THR A 125 15.20 15.15 -33.57
CA THR A 125 14.80 16.23 -32.67
C THR A 125 15.56 16.11 -31.35
N THR A 126 16.54 16.99 -31.18
CA THR A 126 16.94 17.50 -29.87
C THR A 126 15.75 18.22 -29.23
N ASP A 127 14.86 17.50 -28.56
CA ASP A 127 13.74 18.10 -27.82
C ASP A 127 13.82 17.81 -26.32
N ASN A 128 14.43 18.76 -25.62
CA ASN A 128 14.02 19.18 -24.28
C ASN A 128 12.80 20.10 -24.45
N SER A 129 11.57 19.58 -24.34
CA SER A 129 10.45 20.22 -23.63
C SER A 129 9.11 19.54 -23.91
N SER A 130 8.26 19.67 -22.91
CA SER A 130 6.82 19.41 -22.83
C SER A 130 5.99 20.05 -23.96
N ASN A 131 5.08 19.30 -24.59
CA ASN A 131 3.63 19.34 -24.33
C ASN A 131 2.81 18.60 -25.40
N ASN A 132 1.66 18.12 -24.94
CA ASN A 132 0.66 17.28 -25.59
C ASN A 132 0.14 17.80 -26.94
N ASN A 133 -0.32 16.89 -27.80
CA ASN A 133 -1.71 16.98 -28.26
C ASN A 133 -2.29 15.64 -28.70
N ALA A 134 -3.58 15.51 -28.40
CA ALA A 134 -4.44 14.39 -28.68
C ALA A 134 -4.65 14.16 -30.19
N SER A 135 -4.57 12.90 -30.65
CA SER A 135 -5.64 12.32 -31.47
C SER A 135 -5.57 10.80 -31.49
N THR A 136 -6.75 10.20 -31.41
CA THR A 136 -7.18 8.93 -32.04
C THR A 136 -6.41 7.63 -31.73
N SER A 137 -7.04 6.84 -30.85
CA SER A 137 -7.19 5.38 -30.97
C SER A 137 -5.96 4.59 -31.42
N ASP A 138 -5.11 4.24 -30.47
CA ASP A 138 -4.24 3.08 -30.62
C ASP A 138 -4.38 2.21 -29.36
N ASN A 139 -5.28 1.22 -29.44
CA ASN A 139 -5.56 0.21 -28.42
C ASN A 139 -4.40 -0.78 -28.19
N SER A 140 -3.20 -0.48 -28.69
CA SER A 140 -2.08 -1.41 -28.80
C SER A 140 -1.05 -1.34 -27.67
N ASN A 141 -1.14 -0.37 -26.74
CA ASN A 141 -0.07 -0.08 -25.76
C ASN A 141 -0.36 -0.42 -24.28
N PHE A 142 -1.41 -1.18 -23.97
CA PHE A 142 -1.68 -1.58 -22.57
C PHE A 142 -0.98 -2.87 -22.15
N THR A 143 -0.27 -3.57 -23.04
CA THR A 143 0.43 -4.81 -22.70
C THR A 143 1.87 -4.49 -22.29
N ALA A 144 2.22 -4.76 -21.03
CA ALA A 144 3.59 -4.64 -20.55
C ALA A 144 4.50 -5.70 -21.21
N ALA A 145 5.82 -5.49 -21.15
CA ALA A 145 6.82 -6.39 -21.75
C ALA A 145 6.75 -7.84 -21.20
N ASP A 146 6.06 -8.06 -20.08
CA ASP A 146 5.79 -9.37 -19.48
C ASP A 146 4.45 -10.00 -19.90
N GLY A 147 3.74 -9.38 -20.87
CA GLY A 147 2.43 -9.83 -21.36
C GLY A 147 1.25 -9.43 -20.48
N THR A 148 1.47 -8.71 -19.37
CA THR A 148 0.39 -8.29 -18.46
C THR A 148 -0.24 -6.97 -18.89
N VAL A 149 -1.55 -6.83 -18.71
CA VAL A 149 -2.24 -5.55 -18.94
C VAL A 149 -1.81 -4.56 -17.85
N ARG A 150 -1.45 -3.34 -18.26
CA ARG A 150 -1.11 -2.22 -17.37
C ARG A 150 -2.26 -1.21 -17.39
N VAL A 151 -2.75 -0.88 -16.20
CA VAL A 151 -3.68 0.24 -16.03
C VAL A 151 -3.02 1.53 -16.50
N PRO A 152 -3.60 2.25 -17.48
CA PRO A 152 -3.06 3.53 -17.93
C PRO A 152 -3.13 4.57 -16.82
N LYS A 153 -2.31 5.62 -16.95
CA LYS A 153 -2.37 6.78 -16.05
C LYS A 153 -3.74 7.43 -16.19
N LEU A 154 -4.58 7.33 -15.17
CA LEU A 154 -5.99 7.76 -15.25
C LEU A 154 -6.14 9.27 -15.48
N ALA A 155 -5.17 10.07 -15.03
CA ALA A 155 -5.11 11.50 -15.29
C ALA A 155 -4.98 11.88 -16.77
N ALA A 156 -4.55 10.94 -17.62
CA ALA A 156 -4.47 11.14 -19.07
C ALA A 156 -5.75 10.74 -19.82
N LEU A 157 -6.77 10.23 -19.11
CA LEU A 157 -8.02 9.75 -19.71
C LEU A 157 -9.21 10.60 -19.27
N THR A 158 -10.24 10.66 -20.10
CA THR A 158 -11.58 11.06 -19.66
C THR A 158 -12.17 9.95 -18.78
N LEU A 159 -13.17 10.29 -17.96
CA LEU A 159 -13.87 9.29 -17.12
C LEU A 159 -14.48 8.17 -17.98
N GLU A 160 -15.06 8.54 -19.13
CA GLU A 160 -15.66 7.58 -20.07
C GLU A 160 -14.62 6.62 -20.65
N ALA A 161 -13.47 7.12 -21.12
CA ALA A 161 -12.39 6.28 -21.64
C ALA A 161 -11.79 5.38 -20.55
N ALA A 162 -11.65 5.88 -19.32
CA ALA A 162 -11.19 5.08 -18.19
C ALA A 162 -12.18 3.96 -17.85
N ASN A 163 -13.49 4.24 -17.83
CA ASN A 163 -14.51 3.22 -17.61
C ASN A 163 -14.58 2.20 -18.75
N GLN A 164 -14.40 2.65 -20.00
CA GLN A 164 -14.29 1.75 -21.15
C GLN A 164 -13.10 0.80 -21.01
N PHE A 165 -11.94 1.27 -20.54
CA PHE A 165 -10.79 0.42 -20.25
C PHE A 165 -11.14 -0.66 -19.21
N PHE A 166 -11.77 -0.31 -18.08
CA PHE A 166 -12.13 -1.29 -17.06
C PHE A 166 -13.28 -2.23 -17.47
N ALA A 167 -14.13 -1.82 -18.41
CA ALA A 167 -15.12 -2.70 -19.02
C ALA A 167 -14.45 -3.74 -19.94
N GLN A 168 -13.40 -3.36 -20.67
CA GLN A 168 -12.61 -4.24 -21.53
C GLN A 168 -11.63 -5.12 -20.74
N HIS A 169 -11.22 -4.67 -19.55
CA HIS A 169 -10.26 -5.33 -18.67
C HIS A 169 -10.85 -5.52 -17.26
N PRO A 170 -11.89 -6.35 -17.09
CA PRO A 170 -12.54 -6.56 -15.80
C PRO A 170 -11.58 -7.14 -14.74
N GLU A 171 -10.53 -7.83 -15.16
CA GLU A 171 -9.46 -8.35 -14.29
C GLU A 171 -8.60 -7.24 -13.66
N GLN A 172 -8.61 -6.03 -14.23
CA GLN A 172 -7.88 -4.86 -13.70
C GLN A 172 -8.72 -4.00 -12.75
N ARG A 173 -10.00 -4.33 -12.58
CA ARG A 173 -10.88 -3.60 -11.67
C ARG A 173 -10.46 -3.80 -10.21
N TYR A 174 -10.59 -2.76 -9.40
CA TYR A 174 -10.28 -2.83 -7.96
C TYR A 174 -11.30 -3.70 -7.20
N ASP A 175 -12.58 -3.62 -7.58
CA ASP A 175 -13.69 -4.41 -7.04
C ASP A 175 -13.81 -5.81 -7.65
N ARG A 176 -12.81 -6.27 -8.41
CA ARG A 176 -12.82 -7.63 -8.98
C ARG A 176 -13.07 -8.69 -7.89
N PRO A 177 -13.72 -9.82 -8.22
CA PRO A 177 -13.91 -10.91 -7.28
C PRO A 177 -12.57 -11.40 -6.70
N LEU A 178 -12.56 -11.64 -5.39
CA LEU A 178 -11.38 -12.19 -4.73
C LEU A 178 -11.20 -13.68 -5.08
N PRO A 179 -9.98 -14.13 -5.44
CA PRO A 179 -9.73 -15.54 -5.72
C PRO A 179 -9.98 -16.45 -4.51
N ALA A 180 -10.40 -17.68 -4.78
CA ALA A 180 -10.53 -18.72 -3.75
C ALA A 180 -9.20 -18.97 -3.00
N PRO A 181 -9.25 -19.30 -1.70
CA PRO A 181 -8.05 -19.65 -0.95
C PRO A 181 -7.39 -20.91 -1.52
N GLN A 182 -6.07 -20.96 -1.48
CA GLN A 182 -5.27 -22.12 -1.93
C GLN A 182 -4.59 -22.84 -0.76
N TYR A 183 -4.80 -22.35 0.45
CA TYR A 183 -4.05 -22.79 1.61
C TYR A 183 -4.99 -23.10 2.78
N ALA A 184 -4.59 -24.12 3.52
CA ALA A 184 -5.13 -24.46 4.82
C ALA A 184 -4.02 -24.44 5.87
N MET A 185 -4.41 -24.35 7.13
CA MET A 185 -3.49 -24.37 8.26
C MET A 185 -2.78 -25.71 8.34
N LYS A 186 -1.45 -25.65 8.51
CA LYS A 186 -0.64 -26.79 8.92
C LYS A 186 -0.62 -26.86 10.44
N ALA A 187 -1.63 -27.52 11.03
CA ALA A 187 -1.90 -27.45 12.46
C ALA A 187 -0.68 -27.69 13.36
N ASN A 188 0.10 -28.75 13.15
CA ASN A 188 1.28 -29.03 13.98
C ASN A 188 2.34 -27.91 13.93
N ALA A 189 2.54 -27.29 12.77
CA ALA A 189 3.48 -26.18 12.63
C ALA A 189 2.94 -24.90 13.28
N ALA A 190 1.63 -24.63 13.15
CA ALA A 190 0.96 -23.53 13.81
C ALA A 190 1.02 -23.67 15.35
N LYS A 191 0.63 -24.82 15.89
CA LYS A 191 0.71 -25.14 17.33
C LYS A 191 2.12 -24.92 17.88
N ALA A 192 3.14 -25.39 17.16
CA ALA A 192 4.54 -25.23 17.55
C ALA A 192 4.99 -23.76 17.50
N LEU A 193 4.58 -23.00 16.49
CA LEU A 193 4.99 -21.60 16.34
C LEU A 193 4.40 -20.69 17.42
N TRP A 194 3.12 -20.86 17.73
CA TRP A 194 2.39 -19.99 18.66
C TRP A 194 2.22 -20.59 20.06
N ASN A 195 2.75 -21.78 20.30
CA ASN A 195 2.62 -22.51 21.56
C ASN A 195 1.16 -22.68 22.03
N ASP A 196 0.23 -22.80 21.08
CA ASP A 196 -1.20 -23.00 21.35
C ASP A 196 -1.64 -24.37 20.82
N ARG A 197 -1.96 -25.29 21.74
CA ARG A 197 -2.38 -26.66 21.40
C ARG A 197 -3.81 -26.74 20.86
N SER A 198 -4.61 -25.69 21.05
CA SER A 198 -6.02 -25.62 20.66
C SER A 198 -6.23 -25.36 19.15
N LEU A 199 -5.18 -24.96 18.41
CA LEU A 199 -5.27 -24.65 16.98
C LEU A 199 -5.47 -25.93 16.14
N GLN A 200 -6.65 -26.12 15.56
CA GLN A 200 -7.02 -27.28 14.74
C GLN A 200 -7.30 -26.94 13.27
N ASN A 201 -7.94 -25.81 12.99
CA ASN A 201 -8.36 -25.39 11.65
C ASN A 201 -8.04 -23.89 11.37
N ASN A 202 -8.39 -23.40 10.17
CA ASN A 202 -8.14 -22.00 9.78
C ASN A 202 -8.88 -20.97 10.65
N ARG A 203 -10.09 -21.31 11.09
CA ARG A 203 -10.94 -20.43 11.89
C ARG A 203 -10.30 -20.14 13.24
N ASP A 204 -9.65 -21.14 13.83
CA ASP A 204 -8.90 -21.01 15.08
C ASP A 204 -7.78 -19.95 15.03
N LEU A 205 -7.24 -19.63 13.85
CA LEU A 205 -6.22 -18.59 13.69
C LEU A 205 -6.79 -17.17 13.84
N LEU A 206 -8.12 -17.04 13.75
CA LEU A 206 -8.86 -15.78 13.60
C LEU A 206 -9.96 -15.60 14.65
N THR A 207 -10.16 -16.58 15.53
CA THR A 207 -11.10 -16.49 16.65
C THR A 207 -10.37 -16.41 17.99
N LYS A 208 -11.09 -15.95 19.01
CA LYS A 208 -10.71 -16.03 20.42
C LYS A 208 -11.59 -17.03 21.12
N LEU A 209 -11.10 -17.59 22.22
CA LEU A 209 -11.87 -18.40 23.16
C LEU A 209 -11.97 -17.62 24.47
N ILE A 210 -13.18 -17.22 24.84
CA ILE A 210 -13.47 -16.48 26.06
C ILE A 210 -14.01 -17.44 27.11
N GLN A 211 -13.38 -17.49 28.28
CA GLN A 211 -13.89 -18.25 29.41
C GLN A 211 -14.93 -17.42 30.16
N VAL A 212 -16.14 -17.97 30.27
CA VAL A 212 -17.26 -17.37 30.99
C VAL A 212 -17.83 -18.41 31.95
N GLY A 213 -17.57 -18.21 33.25
CA GLY A 213 -17.78 -19.25 34.24
C GLY A 213 -17.00 -20.52 33.88
N ASP A 214 -17.71 -21.64 33.77
CA ASP A 214 -17.14 -22.94 33.39
C ASP A 214 -17.18 -23.21 31.88
N ASN A 215 -17.75 -22.29 31.08
CA ASN A 215 -17.92 -22.45 29.64
C ASN A 215 -16.88 -21.67 28.83
N TRP A 216 -16.64 -22.13 27.60
CA TRP A 216 -15.82 -21.43 26.60
C TRP A 216 -16.70 -20.98 25.44
N GLU A 217 -16.67 -19.68 25.13
CA GLU A 217 -17.33 -19.10 23.97
C GLU A 217 -16.29 -18.72 22.91
N GLU A 218 -16.50 -19.16 21.67
CA GLU A 218 -15.68 -18.72 20.55
C GLU A 218 -16.19 -17.40 19.99
N VAL A 219 -15.30 -16.42 19.84
CA VAL A 219 -15.64 -15.09 19.32
C VAL A 219 -14.81 -14.79 18.06
N PRO A 220 -15.44 -14.47 16.92
CA PRO A 220 -14.73 -13.97 15.75
C PRO A 220 -14.18 -12.58 16.04
N THR A 221 -12.95 -12.31 15.60
CA THR A 221 -12.29 -11.02 15.89
C THR A 221 -11.94 -10.22 14.66
N HIS A 222 -11.69 -10.91 13.55
CA HIS A 222 -11.13 -10.33 12.33
C HIS A 222 -11.89 -10.70 11.06
N ILE A 223 -12.94 -11.50 11.19
CA ILE A 223 -13.76 -12.01 10.10
C ILE A 223 -15.22 -11.78 10.47
N ARG A 224 -16.06 -11.45 9.48
CA ARG A 224 -17.49 -11.30 9.71
C ARG A 224 -18.21 -12.63 9.59
N GLN A 225 -17.66 -13.51 8.74
CA GLN A 225 -18.21 -14.82 8.41
C GLN A 225 -17.08 -15.73 7.90
N ASP A 226 -17.33 -17.05 7.90
CA ASP A 226 -16.31 -18.03 7.49
C ASP A 226 -15.88 -17.90 6.03
N SER A 227 -16.73 -17.36 5.16
CA SER A 227 -16.36 -17.10 3.76
C SER A 227 -15.27 -16.02 3.62
N ASP A 228 -14.99 -15.25 4.67
CA ASP A 228 -13.91 -14.26 4.70
C ASP A 228 -12.54 -14.88 5.04
N ILE A 229 -12.53 -16.15 5.47
CA ILE A 229 -11.30 -16.88 5.81
C ILE A 229 -10.59 -17.27 4.51
N ARG A 230 -9.52 -16.56 4.20
CA ARG A 230 -8.67 -16.78 3.03
C ARG A 230 -7.21 -16.75 3.44
N PRO A 231 -6.62 -17.89 3.87
CA PRO A 231 -5.20 -17.94 4.19
C PRO A 231 -4.35 -17.69 2.95
N ILE A 232 -3.41 -16.76 3.07
CA ILE A 232 -2.47 -16.36 2.03
C ILE A 232 -1.06 -16.59 2.56
N ALA A 233 -0.27 -17.40 1.83
CA ALA A 233 1.11 -17.67 2.20
C ALA A 233 2.03 -16.51 1.82
N TYR A 234 2.93 -16.15 2.74
CA TYR A 234 4.07 -15.28 2.46
C TYR A 234 5.40 -15.90 2.94
N GLN A 235 6.50 -15.38 2.41
CA GLN A 235 7.86 -15.66 2.88
C GLN A 235 8.59 -14.34 3.18
N ASN A 236 9.53 -14.37 4.13
CA ASN A 236 10.27 -13.17 4.55
C ASN A 236 11.49 -12.83 3.68
N SER A 237 11.69 -13.54 2.58
CA SER A 237 12.77 -13.30 1.64
C SER A 237 12.44 -12.18 0.66
N TRP A 238 13.38 -11.24 0.50
CA TRP A 238 13.24 -10.09 -0.39
C TRP A 238 13.20 -10.49 -1.88
N GLN A 239 13.94 -11.52 -2.30
CA GLN A 239 14.01 -11.95 -3.70
C GLN A 239 12.96 -12.99 -4.13
N THR A 240 12.26 -13.65 -3.21
CA THR A 240 11.41 -14.80 -3.52
C THR A 240 9.93 -14.58 -3.20
N LYS A 241 9.13 -14.61 -4.28
CA LYS A 241 7.72 -15.01 -4.38
C LYS A 241 6.81 -14.66 -3.20
N GLN A 242 6.38 -13.41 -3.13
CA GLN A 242 5.02 -13.07 -2.69
C GLN A 242 3.99 -13.42 -3.78
N ARG A 243 4.20 -14.54 -4.49
CA ARG A 243 3.42 -14.90 -5.68
C ARG A 243 1.95 -15.04 -5.35
N ASP A 244 1.65 -15.58 -4.17
CA ASP A 244 0.26 -15.86 -3.82
C ASP A 244 -0.49 -14.59 -3.42
N LEU A 245 0.22 -13.59 -2.88
CA LEU A 245 -0.28 -12.23 -2.65
C LEU A 245 -0.64 -11.52 -3.97
N LEU A 246 0.14 -11.73 -5.03
CA LEU A 246 -0.13 -11.14 -6.36
C LEU A 246 -1.42 -11.66 -7.01
N ARG A 247 -2.03 -12.71 -6.47
CA ARG A 247 -3.39 -13.13 -6.88
C ARG A 247 -4.46 -12.15 -6.41
N TYR A 248 -4.20 -11.46 -5.29
CA TYR A 248 -5.14 -10.59 -4.62
C TYR A 248 -4.85 -9.10 -4.86
N MET A 249 -3.62 -8.75 -5.22
CA MET A 249 -3.16 -7.38 -5.35
C MET A 249 -2.55 -7.11 -6.73
N LEU A 250 -3.03 -6.07 -7.40
CA LEU A 250 -2.47 -5.58 -8.66
C LEU A 250 -1.53 -4.39 -8.42
N PRO A 251 -0.55 -4.16 -9.32
CA PRO A 251 0.27 -2.96 -9.26
C PRO A 251 -0.55 -1.68 -9.18
N GLY A 252 -0.13 -0.74 -8.33
CA GLY A 252 -0.78 0.53 -8.06
C GLY A 252 -1.96 0.46 -7.08
N GLU A 253 -2.40 -0.72 -6.66
CA GLU A 253 -3.41 -0.82 -5.61
C GLU A 253 -2.83 -0.55 -4.22
N TRP A 254 -3.68 -0.03 -3.34
CA TRP A 254 -3.39 0.20 -1.94
C TRP A 254 -4.37 -0.58 -1.07
N PHE A 255 -3.85 -1.17 0.00
CA PHE A 255 -4.58 -1.95 0.98
C PHE A 255 -4.08 -1.62 2.38
N VAL A 256 -4.98 -1.69 3.37
CA VAL A 256 -4.60 -1.62 4.78
C VAL A 256 -4.16 -3.00 5.24
N GLY A 257 -3.03 -3.07 5.92
CA GLY A 257 -2.54 -4.23 6.63
C GLY A 257 -2.71 -4.07 8.13
N SER A 258 -3.28 -5.05 8.82
CA SER A 258 -3.36 -5.04 10.28
C SER A 258 -2.71 -6.28 10.88
N SER A 259 -1.63 -6.07 11.63
CA SER A 259 -0.88 -7.17 12.27
C SER A 259 -1.62 -7.65 13.49
N HIS A 260 -1.66 -8.96 13.76
CA HIS A 260 -2.40 -9.48 14.91
C HIS A 260 -1.73 -10.63 15.66
N HIS A 261 -1.94 -10.71 16.98
CA HIS A 261 -1.41 -11.78 17.84
C HIS A 261 -2.39 -12.93 18.12
N ASN A 262 -3.53 -13.01 17.41
CA ASN A 262 -4.56 -13.99 17.76
C ASN A 262 -4.09 -15.40 18.02
N PRO A 263 -3.30 -16.04 17.12
CA PRO A 263 -2.92 -17.43 17.33
C PRO A 263 -2.07 -17.64 18.60
N GLY A 264 -1.32 -16.62 19.04
CA GLY A 264 -0.51 -16.68 20.26
C GLY A 264 -1.28 -16.28 21.53
N ASN A 265 -2.39 -15.54 21.39
CA ASN A 265 -3.16 -14.99 22.49
C ASN A 265 -4.63 -15.42 22.43
N ARG A 266 -4.92 -16.65 21.99
CA ARG A 266 -6.29 -17.07 21.63
C ARG A 266 -7.25 -17.08 22.82
N THR A 267 -6.74 -17.43 24.00
CA THR A 267 -7.51 -17.66 25.21
C THR A 267 -7.64 -16.40 26.06
N ILE A 268 -8.88 -16.00 26.34
CA ILE A 268 -9.24 -14.87 27.20
C ILE A 268 -9.86 -15.43 28.48
N THR A 269 -9.22 -15.21 29.62
CA THR A 269 -9.74 -15.54 30.94
C THR A 269 -9.88 -14.29 31.79
N ARG A 270 -10.58 -14.41 32.93
CA ARG A 270 -10.66 -13.34 33.92
C ARG A 270 -9.28 -12.82 34.33
N GLN A 271 -8.35 -13.72 34.62
CA GLN A 271 -6.99 -13.36 35.06
C GLN A 271 -6.23 -12.61 33.97
N VAL A 272 -6.41 -13.00 32.70
CA VAL A 272 -5.79 -12.31 31.55
C VAL A 272 -6.37 -10.90 31.38
N MET A 273 -7.69 -10.73 31.51
CA MET A 273 -8.36 -9.44 31.30
C MET A 273 -8.11 -8.45 32.45
N GLN A 274 -7.96 -8.93 33.69
CA GLN A 274 -7.72 -8.08 34.86
C GLN A 274 -6.28 -7.59 34.99
N ASP A 275 -5.34 -8.22 34.28
CA ASP A 275 -3.97 -7.72 34.10
C ASP A 275 -4.03 -6.50 33.18
N GLU A 276 -3.49 -5.36 33.61
CA GLU A 276 -3.63 -4.07 32.90
C GLU A 276 -3.06 -4.13 31.48
N GLU A 277 -1.85 -4.68 31.32
CA GLU A 277 -1.16 -4.78 30.03
C GLU A 277 -1.78 -5.86 29.13
N LYS A 278 -2.03 -7.06 29.68
CA LYS A 278 -2.62 -8.15 28.89
C LYS A 278 -4.08 -7.87 28.53
N GLY A 279 -4.83 -7.25 29.44
CA GLY A 279 -6.21 -6.82 29.22
C GLY A 279 -6.30 -5.78 28.12
N LEU A 280 -5.40 -4.79 28.09
CA LEU A 280 -5.24 -3.86 26.97
C LEU A 280 -5.01 -4.60 25.65
N GLU A 281 -4.07 -5.55 25.62
CA GLU A 281 -3.78 -6.33 24.41
C GLU A 281 -4.98 -7.18 23.94
N MET A 282 -5.82 -7.64 24.87
CA MET A 282 -7.07 -8.32 24.54
C MET A 282 -8.15 -7.36 24.02
N LEU A 283 -8.23 -6.14 24.55
CA LEU A 283 -9.16 -5.10 24.08
C LEU A 283 -8.85 -4.63 22.66
N LYS A 284 -7.59 -4.71 22.25
CA LYS A 284 -7.19 -4.49 20.86
C LYS A 284 -7.66 -5.63 19.93
N PHE A 285 -8.36 -6.64 20.44
CA PHE A 285 -8.60 -7.91 19.74
C PHE A 285 -7.30 -8.47 19.13
N SER A 286 -6.18 -8.19 19.80
CA SER A 286 -4.82 -8.46 19.36
C SER A 286 -4.34 -7.78 18.06
N ILE A 287 -5.03 -6.77 17.51
CA ILE A 287 -4.47 -5.94 16.44
C ILE A 287 -3.41 -4.99 17.00
N THR A 288 -2.20 -5.26 16.55
CA THR A 288 -0.92 -4.63 16.88
C THR A 288 -0.67 -3.25 16.30
N HIS A 289 -0.85 -3.24 14.98
CA HIS A 289 -0.06 -2.38 14.13
C HIS A 289 -0.72 -2.26 12.77
N ILE A 290 -0.70 -1.05 12.22
CA ILE A 290 -1.22 -0.75 10.88
C ILE A 290 -0.06 -0.55 9.92
N ARG A 291 -0.22 -1.07 8.71
CA ARG A 291 0.73 -0.91 7.61
C ARG A 291 -0.02 -0.69 6.29
N ASN A 292 0.66 -0.15 5.30
CA ASN A 292 0.13 -0.06 3.95
C ASN A 292 0.74 -1.14 3.07
N TYR A 293 -0.09 -1.95 2.43
CA TYR A 293 0.35 -2.88 1.39
C TYR A 293 0.06 -2.26 0.02
N ILE A 294 1.11 -2.09 -0.78
CA ILE A 294 1.02 -1.41 -2.07
C ILE A 294 1.54 -2.33 -3.16
N GLY A 295 0.71 -2.55 -4.18
CA GLY A 295 1.12 -3.27 -5.38
C GLY A 295 2.10 -2.43 -6.19
N ILE A 296 3.18 -3.03 -6.66
CA ILE A 296 4.25 -2.34 -7.41
C ILE A 296 4.61 -3.12 -8.67
N ARG A 297 5.42 -2.49 -9.51
CA ARG A 297 6.27 -3.17 -10.49
C ARG A 297 7.72 -2.99 -10.11
N ASP A 298 8.49 -4.07 -10.12
CA ASP A 298 9.92 -4.03 -9.83
C ASP A 298 10.70 -3.30 -10.94
N THR A 299 12.03 -3.19 -10.78
CA THR A 299 12.91 -2.56 -11.78
C THR A 299 12.88 -3.23 -13.16
N ARG A 300 12.38 -4.47 -13.25
CA ARG A 300 12.24 -5.26 -14.48
C ARG A 300 10.80 -5.25 -15.00
N GLY A 301 9.91 -4.47 -14.40
CA GLY A 301 8.50 -4.37 -14.77
C GLY A 301 7.61 -5.48 -14.19
N LYS A 302 8.16 -6.42 -13.41
CA LYS A 302 7.40 -7.55 -12.88
C LYS A 302 6.51 -7.12 -11.70
N PRO A 303 5.26 -7.59 -11.61
CA PRO A 303 4.40 -7.32 -10.48
C PRO A 303 5.03 -7.77 -9.15
N GLY A 304 4.82 -6.96 -8.12
CA GLY A 304 5.30 -7.17 -6.76
C GLY A 304 4.40 -6.44 -5.77
N MET A 305 4.78 -6.45 -4.50
CA MET A 305 4.20 -5.55 -3.51
C MET A 305 5.23 -5.14 -2.47
N VAL A 306 4.94 -4.04 -1.79
CA VAL A 306 5.73 -3.54 -0.67
C VAL A 306 4.82 -3.24 0.51
N GLY A 307 5.32 -3.49 1.71
CA GLY A 307 4.80 -2.89 2.93
C GLY A 307 5.45 -1.54 3.16
N THR A 308 4.66 -0.49 3.35
CA THR A 308 5.13 0.83 3.73
C THR A 308 4.55 1.20 5.09
N ASP A 309 5.44 1.44 6.06
CA ASP A 309 5.13 1.89 7.41
C ASP A 309 6.41 2.39 8.08
N SER A 310 6.24 3.19 9.13
CA SER A 310 7.33 3.67 9.97
C SER A 310 6.83 3.82 11.42
N PRO A 311 7.70 3.61 12.44
CA PRO A 311 9.10 3.26 12.29
C PRO A 311 9.30 1.78 11.89
N ARG A 312 10.15 1.55 10.89
CA ARG A 312 10.46 0.21 10.40
C ARG A 312 11.46 -0.56 11.30
N SER A 313 11.82 0.01 12.45
CA SER A 313 12.61 -0.67 13.49
C SER A 313 11.97 -2.00 13.89
N TYR A 314 10.63 -2.06 13.90
CA TYR A 314 9.86 -3.27 14.14
C TYR A 314 10.19 -4.38 13.14
N ALA A 315 10.24 -4.07 11.84
CA ALA A 315 10.50 -5.06 10.80
C ALA A 315 11.95 -5.56 10.82
N ILE A 316 12.91 -4.68 11.16
CA ILE A 316 14.33 -5.01 11.28
C ILE A 316 14.55 -5.89 12.51
N LYS A 317 14.05 -5.47 13.68
CA LYS A 317 14.16 -6.22 14.95
C LYS A 317 13.59 -7.63 14.84
N ASN A 318 12.50 -7.79 14.10
CA ASN A 318 11.76 -9.06 14.03
C ASN A 318 11.93 -9.83 12.70
N LYS A 319 12.92 -9.48 11.86
CA LYS A 319 13.19 -10.14 10.57
C LYS A 319 11.92 -10.31 9.70
N ALA A 320 11.08 -9.29 9.68
CA ALA A 320 9.72 -9.31 9.12
C ALA A 320 9.63 -9.30 7.59
N GLY A 321 10.76 -9.14 6.90
CA GLY A 321 10.78 -8.94 5.44
C GLY A 321 9.86 -7.81 5.00
N HIS A 322 8.99 -8.10 4.03
CA HIS A 322 8.04 -7.15 3.43
C HIS A 322 6.61 -7.30 3.92
N VAL A 323 6.26 -8.37 4.64
CA VAL A 323 4.87 -8.67 5.03
C VAL A 323 4.67 -8.60 6.53
N ASN A 324 5.37 -9.41 7.32
CA ASN A 324 5.41 -9.36 8.77
C ASN A 324 6.37 -10.43 9.35
N PRO A 325 6.72 -10.36 10.65
CA PRO A 325 7.40 -11.46 11.34
C PRO A 325 6.60 -12.76 11.25
N LYS A 326 7.30 -13.91 11.16
CA LYS A 326 6.67 -15.22 11.00
C LYS A 326 5.60 -15.51 12.08
N ASN A 327 5.86 -15.14 13.33
CA ASN A 327 4.97 -15.33 14.47
C ASN A 327 3.92 -14.22 14.62
N TYR A 328 3.85 -13.27 13.69
CA TYR A 328 2.94 -12.13 13.73
C TYR A 328 2.15 -11.98 12.43
N PRO A 329 1.08 -12.77 12.25
CA PRO A 329 0.28 -12.72 11.03
C PRO A 329 -0.36 -11.35 10.80
N SER A 330 -0.84 -11.13 9.58
CA SER A 330 -1.47 -9.88 9.17
C SER A 330 -2.78 -10.13 8.45
N LEU A 331 -3.73 -9.23 8.58
CA LEU A 331 -4.93 -9.16 7.76
C LEU A 331 -4.74 -8.11 6.68
N MET A 332 -5.19 -8.41 5.47
CA MET A 332 -5.22 -7.45 4.37
C MET A 332 -6.65 -7.00 4.13
N TRP A 333 -6.87 -5.69 4.08
CA TRP A 333 -8.17 -5.05 3.93
C TRP A 333 -8.19 -4.18 2.69
N ARG A 334 -9.27 -4.25 1.92
CA ARG A 334 -9.53 -3.33 0.80
C ARG A 334 -10.67 -2.39 1.13
N VAL A 335 -10.65 -1.21 0.53
CA VAL A 335 -11.77 -0.27 0.64
C VAL A 335 -12.92 -0.80 -0.21
N ARG A 336 -14.14 -0.80 0.34
CA ARG A 336 -15.37 -1.10 -0.37
C ARG A 336 -16.24 0.14 -0.34
N PHE A 337 -16.50 0.71 -1.51
CA PHE A 337 -17.38 1.86 -1.67
C PHE A 337 -18.84 1.40 -1.49
N LEU A 338 -19.65 2.19 -0.76
CA LEU A 338 -21.01 1.79 -0.38
C LEU A 338 -22.10 2.30 -1.33
N GLU A 339 -21.78 3.28 -2.15
CA GLU A 339 -22.63 3.76 -3.25
C GLU A 339 -22.03 3.37 -4.60
N ASP A 340 -22.79 3.63 -5.67
CA ASP A 340 -22.38 3.36 -7.04
C ASP A 340 -21.25 4.31 -7.48
N ILE A 341 -20.02 3.85 -7.26
CA ILE A 341 -18.79 4.46 -7.75
C ILE A 341 -18.26 3.61 -8.89
N THR A 342 -18.03 4.25 -10.03
CA THR A 342 -17.58 3.53 -11.24
C THR A 342 -16.20 2.90 -11.04
N PRO A 343 -15.84 1.82 -11.74
CA PRO A 343 -14.53 1.17 -11.59
C PRO A 343 -13.34 2.13 -11.78
N ALA A 344 -13.46 3.10 -12.69
CA ALA A 344 -12.44 4.13 -12.88
C ALA A 344 -12.30 5.05 -11.66
N GLU A 345 -13.41 5.51 -11.08
CA GLU A 345 -13.40 6.33 -9.88
C GLU A 345 -12.84 5.56 -8.68
N GLN A 346 -13.26 4.31 -8.46
CA GLN A 346 -12.72 3.47 -7.39
C GLN A 346 -11.20 3.37 -7.53
N ARG A 347 -10.71 3.05 -8.73
CA ARG A 347 -9.27 2.96 -8.98
C ARG A 347 -8.56 4.29 -8.75
N ALA A 348 -9.15 5.40 -9.18
CA ALA A 348 -8.57 6.73 -9.02
C ALA A 348 -8.48 7.15 -7.54
N TYR A 349 -9.49 6.84 -6.72
CA TYR A 349 -9.44 7.05 -5.27
C TYR A 349 -8.33 6.23 -4.61
N ILE A 350 -8.19 4.95 -4.97
CA ILE A 350 -7.13 4.08 -4.45
C ILE A 350 -5.74 4.57 -4.85
N ASN A 351 -5.57 5.02 -6.10
CA ASN A 351 -4.34 5.65 -6.56
C ASN A 351 -4.03 6.93 -5.75
N ASN A 352 -5.03 7.75 -5.44
CA ASN A 352 -4.86 8.96 -4.66
C ASN A 352 -4.52 8.67 -3.19
N ILE A 353 -5.16 7.67 -2.56
CA ILE A 353 -4.81 7.16 -1.22
C ILE A 353 -3.36 6.69 -1.20
N ARG A 354 -2.94 5.92 -2.22
CA ARG A 354 -1.56 5.46 -2.38
C ARG A 354 -0.59 6.64 -2.39
N THR A 355 -0.83 7.63 -3.26
CA THR A 355 0.03 8.81 -3.37
C THR A 355 0.09 9.58 -2.05
N TRP A 356 -1.04 9.89 -1.42
CA TRP A 356 -1.06 10.57 -0.11
C TRP A 356 -0.33 9.80 0.98
N SER A 357 -0.51 8.48 1.06
CA SER A 357 0.21 7.63 2.01
C SER A 357 1.72 7.80 1.88
N MET A 358 2.22 7.84 0.63
CA MET A 358 3.65 8.04 0.35
C MET A 358 4.13 9.44 0.74
N LEU A 359 3.34 10.48 0.45
CA LEU A 359 3.68 11.87 0.81
C LEU A 359 3.72 12.07 2.33
N VAL A 360 2.69 11.59 3.05
CA VAL A 360 2.62 11.64 4.52
C VAL A 360 3.82 10.92 5.13
N HIS A 361 4.06 9.66 4.73
CA HIS A 361 5.16 8.86 5.28
C HIS A 361 6.55 9.48 5.10
N LYS A 362 6.77 10.31 4.07
CA LYS A 362 8.09 10.92 3.82
C LYS A 362 8.49 11.93 4.90
N VAL A 363 7.52 12.62 5.52
CA VAL A 363 7.77 13.77 6.41
C VAL A 363 7.27 13.58 7.84
N THR A 364 6.44 12.59 8.13
CA THR A 364 5.88 12.41 9.48
C THR A 364 6.84 11.77 10.48
N LYS A 365 6.75 12.23 11.73
CA LYS A 365 7.45 11.69 12.89
C LYS A 365 6.48 10.86 13.73
N PHE A 366 6.88 9.63 14.07
CA PHE A 366 6.11 8.77 14.96
C PHE A 366 6.46 9.06 16.42
N PRO A 367 5.46 9.06 17.33
CA PRO A 367 5.74 9.07 18.75
C PRO A 367 6.41 7.74 19.17
N PRO A 368 7.26 7.74 20.21
CA PRO A 368 7.96 6.55 20.67
C PRO A 368 7.03 5.49 21.28
N ASP A 369 5.98 5.91 22.00
CA ASP A 369 4.97 5.06 22.62
C ASP A 369 3.58 5.66 22.38
N TYR A 370 2.58 4.78 22.17
CA TYR A 370 1.18 5.16 21.96
C TYR A 370 0.34 4.71 23.15
N ASN A 371 -0.20 5.65 23.91
CA ASN A 371 -0.89 5.38 25.17
C ASN A 371 -2.39 5.72 25.11
N GLY A 372 -2.95 5.94 23.91
CA GLY A 372 -4.38 6.16 23.66
C GLY A 372 -4.97 7.49 24.16
N ASN A 373 -4.18 8.30 24.87
CA ASN A 373 -4.44 9.71 25.18
C ASN A 373 -3.63 10.69 24.32
N ASP A 374 -2.89 10.20 23.33
CA ASP A 374 -2.07 11.04 22.46
C ASP A 374 -2.93 12.01 21.68
N ASN A 375 -2.45 13.24 21.50
CA ASN A 375 -3.20 14.28 20.80
C ASN A 375 -3.38 13.88 19.34
N LEU A 376 -4.61 13.62 18.93
CA LEU A 376 -4.92 13.49 17.52
C LEU A 376 -5.28 14.87 16.96
N MET A 377 -4.27 15.53 16.37
CA MET A 377 -4.46 16.84 15.74
C MET A 377 -5.48 16.81 14.61
N THR A 378 -5.74 15.66 14.00
CA THR A 378 -6.52 15.56 12.75
C THR A 378 -7.97 15.11 12.98
N ASN A 379 -8.61 15.62 14.03
CA ASN A 379 -9.96 15.22 14.44
C ASN A 379 -11.13 15.92 13.72
N SER A 380 -10.84 16.77 12.73
CA SER A 380 -11.84 17.35 11.82
C SER A 380 -11.27 17.41 10.40
N MET A 381 -12.15 17.54 9.40
CA MET A 381 -11.70 17.65 8.01
C MET A 381 -10.81 18.88 7.78
N ASP A 382 -11.11 20.03 8.40
CA ASP A 382 -10.28 21.23 8.30
C ASP A 382 -8.85 20.98 8.80
N LYS A 383 -8.71 20.28 9.92
CA LYS A 383 -7.39 19.93 10.46
C LYS A 383 -6.68 18.87 9.62
N VAL A 384 -7.42 17.94 9.01
CA VAL A 384 -6.85 17.02 8.01
C VAL A 384 -6.32 17.80 6.80
N VAL A 385 -7.07 18.79 6.30
CA VAL A 385 -6.63 19.64 5.18
C VAL A 385 -5.42 20.46 5.58
N GLU A 386 -5.40 21.07 6.78
CA GLU A 386 -4.26 21.81 7.30
C GLU A 386 -3.01 20.92 7.39
N PHE A 387 -3.15 19.69 7.91
CA PHE A 387 -2.07 18.71 7.95
C PHE A 387 -1.57 18.38 6.54
N GLY A 388 -2.47 18.16 5.59
CA GLY A 388 -2.14 17.97 4.18
C GLY A 388 -1.37 19.15 3.59
N ALA A 389 -1.75 20.39 3.92
CA ALA A 389 -1.04 21.60 3.50
C ALA A 389 0.39 21.64 4.03
N ASP A 390 0.58 21.29 5.30
CA ASP A 390 1.92 21.24 5.90
C ASP A 390 2.77 20.11 5.31
N VAL A 391 2.18 18.94 4.97
CA VAL A 391 2.89 17.87 4.24
C VAL A 391 3.38 18.38 2.88
N LEU A 392 2.50 18.97 2.06
CA LEU A 392 2.87 19.50 0.74
C LEU A 392 3.87 20.65 0.86
N GLY A 393 3.71 21.52 1.86
CA GLY A 393 4.62 22.62 2.16
C GLY A 393 6.02 22.11 2.53
N ALA A 394 6.12 21.15 3.44
CA ALA A 394 7.38 20.54 3.86
C ALA A 394 8.10 19.87 2.68
N LEU A 395 7.38 19.08 1.89
CA LEU A 395 7.94 18.44 0.69
C LEU A 395 8.37 19.45 -0.38
N SER A 396 7.74 20.62 -0.41
CA SER A 396 8.14 21.75 -1.27
C SER A 396 9.28 22.60 -0.69
N GLY A 397 9.84 22.23 0.46
CA GLY A 397 11.00 22.88 1.09
C GLY A 397 10.70 23.80 2.28
N SER A 398 9.45 23.89 2.73
CA SER A 398 9.06 24.70 3.90
C SER A 398 9.56 24.08 5.20
N ARG A 399 10.60 24.66 5.80
CA ARG A 399 11.10 24.24 7.10
C ARG A 399 10.12 24.51 8.25
N SER A 400 9.26 25.53 8.12
CA SER A 400 8.23 25.82 9.13
C SER A 400 7.16 24.74 9.14
N SER A 401 6.69 24.30 7.98
CA SER A 401 5.75 23.18 7.87
C SER A 401 6.36 21.87 8.37
N LEU A 402 7.63 21.60 8.04
CA LEU A 402 8.33 20.43 8.59
C LEU A 402 8.42 20.50 10.13
N SER A 403 8.79 21.66 10.67
CA SER A 403 8.89 21.88 12.12
C SER A 403 7.54 21.64 12.81
N LYS A 404 6.45 22.16 12.24
CA LYS A 404 5.08 21.91 12.73
C LYS A 404 4.76 20.42 12.78
N LEU A 405 4.99 19.68 11.68
CA LEU A 405 4.75 18.22 11.62
C LEU A 405 5.56 17.41 12.63
N HIS A 406 6.63 17.98 13.19
CA HIS A 406 7.52 17.30 14.16
C HIS A 406 7.27 17.72 15.60
N GLN A 407 6.42 18.72 15.84
CA GLN A 407 5.95 19.06 17.18
C GLN A 407 5.24 17.87 17.81
N LYS A 408 5.39 17.69 19.13
CA LYS A 408 4.82 16.54 19.85
C LYS A 408 3.32 16.36 19.59
N SER A 409 2.57 17.46 19.51
CA SER A 409 1.14 17.44 19.22
C SER A 409 0.81 16.95 17.81
N ALA A 410 1.68 17.19 16.82
CA ALA A 410 1.48 16.83 15.41
C ALA A 410 2.12 15.50 15.00
N GLN A 411 2.76 14.81 15.94
CA GLN A 411 3.29 13.46 15.70
C GLN A 411 2.12 12.51 15.51
N VAL A 412 2.21 11.68 14.49
CA VAL A 412 1.12 10.77 14.09
C VAL A 412 1.56 9.34 14.27
N TYR A 413 0.71 8.51 14.84
CA TYR A 413 0.99 7.08 15.01
C TYR A 413 0.77 6.29 13.70
N CYS A 414 1.15 5.00 13.66
CA CYS A 414 1.04 4.18 12.43
C CYS A 414 -0.41 4.03 11.95
N SER A 415 -1.37 3.93 12.87
CA SER A 415 -2.80 3.87 12.55
C SER A 415 -3.35 5.22 12.10
N GLU A 416 -2.87 6.32 12.67
CA GLU A 416 -3.26 7.66 12.20
C GLU A 416 -2.71 7.94 10.80
N SER A 417 -1.40 7.78 10.59
CA SER A 417 -0.77 8.03 9.28
C SER A 417 -1.22 7.03 8.21
N GLY A 418 -1.18 5.73 8.53
CA GLY A 418 -1.39 4.64 7.59
C GLY A 418 -2.85 4.35 7.30
N MET A 419 -3.79 4.76 8.16
CA MET A 419 -5.22 4.53 7.92
C MET A 419 -6.00 5.85 7.93
N HIS A 420 -6.03 6.58 9.04
CA HIS A 420 -6.87 7.79 9.18
C HIS A 420 -6.53 8.89 8.15
N LEU A 421 -5.28 9.32 8.10
CA LEU A 421 -4.82 10.37 7.19
C LEU A 421 -4.79 9.88 5.73
N ALA A 422 -4.30 8.67 5.50
CA ALA A 422 -4.28 8.06 4.18
C ALA A 422 -5.67 8.03 3.54
N LEU A 423 -6.69 7.58 4.29
CA LEU A 423 -8.07 7.53 3.80
C LEU A 423 -8.70 8.93 3.69
N ASN A 424 -8.60 9.77 4.73
CA ASN A 424 -9.25 11.08 4.69
C ASN A 424 -8.65 12.00 3.63
N LEU A 425 -7.32 12.07 3.50
CA LEU A 425 -6.68 12.84 2.41
C LEU A 425 -6.92 12.17 1.05
N GLY A 426 -6.77 10.85 0.98
CA GLY A 426 -6.93 10.08 -0.25
C GLY A 426 -8.33 10.15 -0.86
N LEU A 427 -9.37 10.25 -0.04
CA LEU A 427 -10.75 10.26 -0.50
C LEU A 427 -11.35 11.67 -0.58
N ASN A 428 -10.94 12.60 0.28
CA ASN A 428 -11.50 13.97 0.28
C ASN A 428 -10.61 15.02 -0.39
N VAL A 429 -9.34 14.72 -0.63
CA VAL A 429 -8.38 15.67 -1.23
C VAL A 429 -7.74 15.05 -2.48
N PRO A 430 -8.47 14.91 -3.61
CA PRO A 430 -7.87 14.56 -4.89
C PRO A 430 -6.64 15.43 -5.21
N LEU A 431 -5.49 14.82 -5.49
CA LEU A 431 -4.30 15.53 -5.96
C LEU A 431 -4.44 15.89 -7.44
N ASN A 432 -5.38 16.79 -7.76
CA ASN A 432 -5.59 17.35 -9.08
C ASN A 432 -5.59 18.90 -9.02
N GLN A 433 -5.56 19.54 -10.19
CA GLN A 433 -5.46 21.00 -10.26
C GLN A 433 -6.59 21.72 -9.52
N SER A 434 -7.83 21.27 -9.70
CA SER A 434 -9.01 21.94 -9.13
C SER A 434 -8.94 21.94 -7.61
N THR A 435 -8.78 20.75 -7.02
CA THR A 435 -8.80 20.58 -5.57
C THR A 435 -7.58 21.24 -4.91
N VAL A 436 -6.38 21.03 -5.45
CA VAL A 436 -5.16 21.62 -4.88
C VAL A 436 -5.20 23.15 -4.97
N SER A 437 -5.66 23.70 -6.10
CA SER A 437 -5.77 25.16 -6.26
C SER A 437 -6.79 25.76 -5.30
N GLN A 438 -7.92 25.07 -5.08
CA GLN A 438 -8.97 25.51 -4.19
C GLN A 438 -8.55 25.48 -2.72
N LEU A 439 -7.91 24.40 -2.27
CA LEU A 439 -7.60 24.18 -0.85
C LEU A 439 -6.26 24.80 -0.43
N PHE A 440 -5.27 24.83 -1.32
CA PHE A 440 -3.90 25.21 -0.99
C PHE A 440 -3.38 26.40 -1.81
N GLY A 441 -4.19 26.92 -2.74
CA GLY A 441 -3.85 28.03 -3.61
C GLY A 441 -3.31 27.58 -4.98
N SER A 442 -3.60 28.37 -6.02
CA SER A 442 -3.33 28.04 -7.42
C SER A 442 -1.85 27.80 -7.75
N SER A 443 -0.93 28.45 -7.03
CA SER A 443 0.51 28.30 -7.23
C SER A 443 1.08 26.97 -6.72
N GLN A 444 0.33 26.20 -5.93
CA GLN A 444 0.81 24.93 -5.38
C GLN A 444 0.72 23.79 -6.38
N TRP A 445 -0.26 23.80 -7.29
CA TRP A 445 -0.51 22.67 -8.18
C TRP A 445 0.71 22.27 -9.01
N ALA A 446 1.40 23.24 -9.62
CA ALA A 446 2.58 22.96 -10.44
C ALA A 446 3.71 22.28 -9.64
N LYS A 447 3.87 22.65 -8.36
CA LYS A 447 4.88 22.04 -7.47
C LYS A 447 4.49 20.61 -7.09
N VAL A 448 3.23 20.40 -6.72
CA VAL A 448 2.67 19.09 -6.39
C VAL A 448 2.76 18.15 -7.59
N LEU A 449 2.33 18.60 -8.76
CA LEU A 449 2.38 17.80 -9.99
C LEU A 449 3.81 17.42 -10.35
N SER A 450 4.76 18.35 -10.24
CA SER A 450 6.19 18.07 -10.47
C SER A 450 6.70 16.99 -9.51
N MET A 451 6.43 17.16 -8.21
CA MET A 451 6.82 16.24 -7.15
C MET A 451 6.28 14.81 -7.35
N VAL A 452 4.99 14.70 -7.64
CA VAL A 452 4.32 13.41 -7.86
C VAL A 452 4.88 12.69 -9.09
N ASN A 453 5.28 13.44 -10.12
CA ASN A 453 5.86 12.89 -11.35
C ASN A 453 7.36 12.59 -11.27
N GLU A 454 8.05 12.85 -10.16
CA GLU A 454 9.47 12.52 -10.01
C GLU A 454 9.75 11.01 -9.96
N GLY A 455 8.71 10.20 -9.73
CA GLY A 455 8.79 8.75 -9.63
C GLY A 455 9.81 8.32 -8.57
N ARG A 456 10.76 7.46 -8.93
CA ARG A 456 11.78 6.95 -7.99
C ARG A 456 12.69 8.04 -7.42
N ASN A 457 12.82 9.18 -8.11
CA ASN A 457 13.72 10.24 -7.68
C ASN A 457 13.21 10.95 -6.42
N PHE A 458 11.90 11.01 -6.19
CA PHE A 458 11.28 11.60 -5.01
C PHE A 458 11.85 11.02 -3.70
N TRP A 459 12.14 9.72 -3.71
CA TRP A 459 12.64 8.96 -2.55
C TRP A 459 14.16 8.90 -2.46
N LYS A 460 14.91 9.67 -3.26
CA LYS A 460 16.35 9.83 -3.07
C LYS A 460 16.61 10.65 -1.81
N ASN A 461 17.60 10.24 -1.02
CA ASN A 461 17.97 10.94 0.21
C ASN A 461 18.40 12.39 -0.12
N GLY A 462 17.94 13.35 0.68
CA GLY A 462 18.26 14.77 0.51
C GLY A 462 17.57 15.49 -0.67
N LYS A 463 16.72 14.80 -1.44
CA LYS A 463 15.99 15.40 -2.57
C LYS A 463 14.80 16.25 -2.12
N HIS A 464 13.99 15.72 -1.19
CA HIS A 464 12.96 16.45 -0.45
C HIS A 464 13.31 16.38 1.04
N LEU A 465 12.79 17.31 1.84
CA LEU A 465 12.88 17.20 3.29
C LEU A 465 12.29 15.86 3.70
N ASP A 466 13.08 15.06 4.42
CA ASP A 466 12.65 13.81 5.02
C ASP A 466 13.01 13.79 6.50
N TYR A 467 12.11 13.20 7.31
CA TYR A 467 12.39 13.07 8.74
C TYR A 467 13.46 12.00 9.00
N TYR A 468 13.37 10.87 8.29
CA TYR A 468 14.23 9.69 8.49
C TYR A 468 15.46 9.65 7.57
N GLY A 469 16.00 10.82 7.19
CA GLY A 469 17.24 10.95 6.43
C GLY A 469 18.48 10.47 7.20
N ALA A 470 19.62 11.15 7.06
CA ALA A 470 20.86 10.84 7.80
C ALA A 470 20.82 11.26 9.30
N GLY A 471 19.65 11.21 9.93
CA GLY A 471 19.43 11.68 11.30
C GLY A 471 20.02 10.76 12.37
N SER A 472 20.30 11.33 13.54
CA SER A 472 20.87 10.67 14.73
C SER A 472 19.90 9.72 15.44
N ASP A 473 18.62 9.72 15.05
CA ASP A 473 17.53 9.10 15.82
C ASP A 473 17.48 7.56 15.65
N GLY A 474 18.43 6.96 14.91
CA GLY A 474 18.52 5.51 14.69
C GLY A 474 17.42 4.91 13.80
N TYR A 475 16.44 5.71 13.39
CA TYR A 475 15.38 5.32 12.48
C TYR A 475 15.77 5.66 11.03
N VAL A 476 16.34 4.70 10.31
CA VAL A 476 16.50 4.82 8.85
C VAL A 476 15.21 4.32 8.22
N GLN A 477 14.49 5.19 7.50
CA GLN A 477 13.47 4.68 6.57
C GLN A 477 14.20 3.87 5.52
N ASN A 478 13.83 2.61 5.34
CA ASN A 478 14.27 1.81 4.19
C ASN A 478 13.64 2.41 2.92
N SER A 479 14.17 3.56 2.49
CA SER A 479 13.71 4.38 1.38
C SER A 479 13.77 3.64 0.04
N GLU A 480 14.60 2.60 -0.06
CA GLU A 480 14.72 1.76 -1.25
C GLU A 480 13.41 1.07 -1.66
N GLN A 481 12.54 0.72 -0.71
CA GLN A 481 11.29 0.04 -1.04
C GLN A 481 10.18 1.02 -1.41
N ASN A 482 10.14 2.17 -0.75
CA ASN A 482 9.24 3.25 -1.09
C ASN A 482 9.50 3.79 -2.50
N ARG A 483 10.75 3.73 -2.99
CA ARG A 483 11.13 4.06 -4.39
C ARG A 483 10.41 3.21 -5.44
N MET A 484 9.89 2.03 -5.09
CA MET A 484 9.18 1.18 -6.05
C MET A 484 7.69 1.54 -6.17
N VAL A 485 7.16 2.35 -5.25
CA VAL A 485 5.78 2.82 -5.32
C VAL A 485 5.68 3.93 -6.36
N GLU A 486 4.91 3.69 -7.42
CA GLU A 486 4.59 4.73 -8.41
C GLU A 486 3.64 5.74 -7.77
N MET A 487 4.00 7.02 -7.76
CA MET A 487 3.08 8.10 -7.42
C MET A 487 2.45 8.63 -8.71
N GLU A 488 1.19 9.03 -8.63
CA GLU A 488 0.50 9.67 -9.75
C GLU A 488 -0.52 10.68 -9.25
N GLU A 489 -0.79 11.69 -10.08
CA GLU A 489 -1.83 12.66 -9.81
C GLU A 489 -3.22 12.06 -9.98
N ALA A 490 -4.19 12.63 -9.26
CA ALA A 490 -5.58 12.31 -9.48
C ALA A 490 -6.05 12.92 -10.81
N PRO A 491 -6.96 12.25 -11.54
CA PRO A 491 -7.58 12.84 -12.72
C PRO A 491 -8.42 14.08 -12.36
N ASN A 492 -8.53 15.02 -13.30
CA ASN A 492 -9.33 16.24 -13.12
C ASN A 492 -10.83 15.96 -12.93
N TRP A 493 -11.33 14.81 -13.39
CA TRP A 493 -12.70 14.38 -13.19
C TRP A 493 -12.94 13.75 -11.81
N LEU A 494 -11.90 13.43 -11.03
CA LEU A 494 -12.06 12.87 -9.69
C LEU A 494 -12.44 14.00 -8.71
N LYS A 495 -13.65 13.91 -8.16
CA LYS A 495 -14.13 14.81 -7.10
C LYS A 495 -13.86 14.21 -5.71
N PRO A 496 -13.86 15.02 -4.64
CA PRO A 496 -13.92 14.49 -3.27
C PRO A 496 -15.05 13.47 -3.10
N LEU A 497 -14.79 12.37 -2.39
CA LEU A 497 -15.75 11.26 -2.24
C LEU A 497 -17.09 11.73 -1.66
N LYS A 498 -17.06 12.62 -0.67
CA LYS A 498 -18.26 13.22 -0.07
C LYS A 498 -19.17 13.94 -1.07
N GLU A 499 -18.63 14.46 -2.17
CA GLU A 499 -19.42 15.11 -3.23
C GLU A 499 -20.01 14.10 -4.21
N ARG A 500 -19.46 12.88 -4.25
CA ARG A 500 -19.97 11.77 -5.07
C ARG A 500 -21.02 10.95 -4.34
N MET A 501 -20.88 10.80 -3.03
CA MET A 501 -21.76 10.00 -2.17
C MET A 501 -22.71 10.89 -1.35
N SER A 502 -23.66 11.53 -2.03
CA SER A 502 -24.57 12.49 -1.39
C SER A 502 -25.79 11.86 -0.72
N SER A 503 -26.00 10.54 -0.88
CA SER A 503 -27.20 9.86 -0.38
C SER A 503 -27.07 9.38 1.07
N ARG A 504 -25.85 9.38 1.63
CA ARG A 504 -25.56 8.91 2.99
C ARG A 504 -25.27 10.08 3.94
N PRO A 505 -25.79 10.06 5.18
CA PRO A 505 -25.44 11.05 6.18
C PRO A 505 -23.93 10.96 6.49
N LEU A 506 -23.24 12.11 6.47
CA LEU A 506 -21.83 12.17 6.83
C LEU A 506 -21.69 12.25 8.35
N SER A 507 -21.19 11.18 8.98
CA SER A 507 -20.67 11.29 10.34
C SER A 507 -19.37 12.13 10.37
N GLY A 508 -19.04 12.67 11.55
CA GLY A 508 -17.72 13.27 11.79
C GLY A 508 -17.38 14.51 10.96
N ASN A 509 -18.38 15.33 10.57
CA ASN A 509 -18.18 16.58 9.82
C ASN A 509 -17.43 16.41 8.49
N GLY A 510 -17.67 15.30 7.78
CA GLY A 510 -17.11 15.05 6.44
C GLY A 510 -15.79 14.28 6.41
N LEU A 511 -15.34 13.76 7.56
CA LEU A 511 -14.31 12.73 7.60
C LEU A 511 -14.89 11.41 7.06
N VAL A 512 -14.16 10.74 6.15
CA VAL A 512 -14.51 9.37 5.74
C VAL A 512 -14.30 8.38 6.89
N PHE A 513 -13.38 8.74 7.78
CA PHE A 513 -13.03 7.95 8.94
C PHE A 513 -12.83 8.90 10.12
N ARG A 514 -13.76 8.87 11.09
CA ARG A 514 -13.68 9.70 12.29
C ARG A 514 -12.80 9.02 13.34
N PRO A 515 -12.02 9.78 14.11
CA PRO A 515 -11.36 9.23 15.29
C PRO A 515 -12.36 8.69 16.31
N TRP A 516 -11.91 7.74 17.12
CA TRP A 516 -12.64 7.30 18.30
C TRP A 516 -12.34 8.19 19.50
N ASN A 517 -13.33 8.27 20.37
CA ASN A 517 -13.18 8.67 21.76
C ASN A 517 -13.38 7.45 22.66
N SER A 518 -13.22 7.63 23.97
CA SER A 518 -13.38 6.55 24.94
C SER A 518 -14.78 5.94 25.01
N ALA A 519 -15.83 6.72 24.77
CA ALA A 519 -17.19 6.21 24.76
C ALA A 519 -17.40 5.29 23.54
N ASP A 520 -16.78 5.61 22.40
CA ASP A 520 -16.78 4.74 21.22
C ASP A 520 -16.14 3.38 21.53
N MET A 521 -15.05 3.33 22.31
CA MET A 521 -14.45 2.06 22.75
C MET A 521 -15.40 1.20 23.59
N ILE A 522 -16.09 1.83 24.55
CA ILE A 522 -17.03 1.12 25.44
C ILE A 522 -18.21 0.58 24.63
N GLU A 523 -18.78 1.43 23.77
CA GLU A 523 -19.86 1.04 22.87
C GLU A 523 -19.44 -0.07 21.90
N TYR A 524 -18.25 0.06 21.30
CA TYR A 524 -17.70 -0.94 20.41
C TYR A 524 -17.51 -2.29 21.11
N PHE A 525 -16.96 -2.29 22.32
CA PHE A 525 -16.80 -3.50 23.13
C PHE A 525 -18.15 -4.17 23.42
N ILE A 526 -19.15 -3.39 23.84
CA ILE A 526 -20.52 -3.87 24.09
C ILE A 526 -21.12 -4.50 22.82
N LYS A 527 -20.88 -3.91 21.64
CA LYS A 527 -21.35 -4.41 20.35
C LYS A 527 -20.68 -5.73 19.94
N THR A 528 -19.38 -5.88 20.19
CA THR A 528 -18.56 -6.87 19.49
C THR A 528 -18.07 -8.04 20.33
N ALA A 529 -17.82 -7.87 21.63
CA ALA A 529 -17.19 -8.92 22.44
C ALA A 529 -18.10 -10.13 22.65
N VAL A 530 -19.38 -9.89 22.97
CA VAL A 530 -20.44 -10.90 23.01
C VAL A 530 -21.71 -10.22 22.47
N PRO A 531 -22.03 -10.33 21.18
CA PRO A 531 -23.15 -9.60 20.59
C PRO A 531 -24.48 -9.95 21.27
N ARG A 532 -25.20 -8.92 21.71
CA ARG A 532 -26.49 -9.05 22.40
C ARG A 532 -27.68 -9.03 21.46
N GLU A 533 -27.55 -8.37 20.32
CA GLU A 533 -28.60 -8.25 19.32
C GLU A 533 -29.09 -9.63 18.85
N GLY A 534 -30.37 -9.91 19.04
CA GLY A 534 -30.98 -11.22 18.75
C GLY A 534 -30.66 -12.32 19.77
N ARG A 535 -30.02 -11.98 20.89
CA ARG A 535 -29.64 -12.89 21.99
C ARG A 535 -29.95 -12.28 23.37
N GLU A 536 -31.07 -11.59 23.54
CA GLU A 536 -31.45 -10.80 24.74
C GLU A 536 -31.79 -11.65 25.98
N THR A 537 -30.83 -12.46 26.43
CA THR A 537 -30.97 -13.36 27.59
C THR A 537 -30.15 -12.87 28.78
N TRP A 538 -30.54 -13.28 29.99
CA TRP A 538 -29.76 -13.02 31.21
C TRP A 538 -28.32 -13.54 31.11
N ALA A 539 -28.12 -14.71 30.50
CA ALA A 539 -26.79 -15.30 30.35
C ALA A 539 -25.88 -14.38 29.52
N VAL A 540 -26.38 -13.83 28.42
CA VAL A 540 -25.63 -12.90 27.56
C VAL A 540 -25.39 -11.56 28.27
N SER A 541 -26.41 -10.96 28.88
CA SER A 541 -26.26 -9.68 29.59
C SER A 541 -25.29 -9.79 30.78
N ASN A 542 -25.37 -10.87 31.56
CA ASN A 542 -24.47 -11.13 32.67
C ASN A 542 -23.02 -11.31 32.19
N THR A 543 -22.83 -12.07 31.11
CA THR A 543 -21.51 -12.29 30.49
C THR A 543 -20.91 -10.97 30.00
N GLN A 544 -21.66 -10.18 29.25
CA GLN A 544 -21.20 -8.87 28.79
C GLN A 544 -20.79 -7.97 29.96
N ALA A 545 -21.59 -7.92 31.03
CA ALA A 545 -21.29 -7.12 32.21
C ALA A 545 -20.04 -7.59 32.95
N GLU A 546 -19.82 -8.91 33.04
CA GLU A 546 -18.59 -9.47 33.63
C GLU A 546 -17.36 -9.14 32.80
N LEU A 547 -17.42 -9.35 31.49
CA LEU A 547 -16.33 -9.04 30.57
C LEU A 547 -16.00 -7.54 30.58
N LEU A 548 -17.01 -6.67 30.60
CA LEU A 548 -16.81 -5.22 30.70
C LEU A 548 -16.18 -4.85 32.05
N GLY A 549 -16.59 -5.51 33.13
CA GLY A 549 -15.97 -5.35 34.46
C GLY A 549 -14.51 -5.79 34.48
N TRP A 550 -14.17 -6.90 33.82
CA TRP A 550 -12.77 -7.36 33.71
C TRP A 550 -11.94 -6.44 32.82
N ALA A 551 -12.53 -5.90 31.75
CA ALA A 551 -11.90 -4.98 30.81
C ALA A 551 -11.63 -3.58 31.39
N LYS A 552 -12.31 -3.20 32.48
CA LYS A 552 -12.24 -1.85 33.07
C LYS A 552 -10.81 -1.32 33.25
N PRO A 553 -9.83 -2.08 33.80
CA PRO A 553 -8.45 -1.60 33.94
C PRO A 553 -7.79 -1.33 32.58
N GLY A 554 -7.89 -2.25 31.63
CA GLY A 554 -7.31 -2.09 30.29
C GLY A 554 -7.99 -0.98 29.47
N ILE A 555 -9.29 -0.76 29.65
CA ILE A 555 -10.00 0.38 29.04
C ILE A 555 -9.43 1.66 29.61
N PHE A 556 -9.34 1.82 30.93
CA PHE A 556 -8.78 3.03 31.53
C PHE A 556 -7.30 3.25 31.17
N HIS A 557 -6.51 2.20 31.05
CA HIS A 557 -5.15 2.27 30.52
C HIS A 557 -5.14 2.78 29.07
N SER A 558 -6.05 2.29 28.21
CA SER A 558 -6.23 2.80 26.85
C SER A 558 -6.62 4.29 26.82
N LEU A 559 -7.19 4.80 27.91
CA LEU A 559 -7.52 6.22 28.08
C LEU A 559 -6.43 6.96 28.86
N GLY A 560 -5.19 6.46 28.84
CA GLY A 560 -4.02 7.03 29.51
C GLY A 560 -4.18 7.27 31.01
N PHE A 561 -5.07 6.53 31.67
CA PHE A 561 -5.15 6.46 33.13
C PHE A 561 -4.38 5.25 33.63
N GLY A 562 -3.70 5.41 34.76
CA GLY A 562 -2.93 4.33 35.37
C GLY A 562 -2.64 4.64 36.83
N PRO A 563 -1.75 3.88 37.47
CA PRO A 563 -1.42 4.07 38.89
C PRO A 563 -0.94 5.48 39.23
N THR A 564 -0.24 6.14 38.31
CA THR A 564 0.34 7.48 38.49
C THR A 564 -0.60 8.61 38.05
N ASN A 565 -1.68 8.28 37.32
CA ASN A 565 -2.70 9.22 36.85
C ASN A 565 -4.06 8.51 36.89
N PRO A 566 -4.69 8.36 38.06
CA PRO A 566 -5.89 7.56 38.20
C PRO A 566 -7.07 8.19 37.46
N PRO A 567 -8.04 7.37 36.99
CA PRO A 567 -9.24 7.87 36.35
C PRO A 567 -10.05 8.73 37.34
N PRO A 568 -10.69 9.83 36.88
CA PRO A 568 -11.45 10.69 37.76
C PRO A 568 -12.66 9.93 38.33
N PRO A 569 -13.02 10.12 39.63
CA PRO A 569 -14.12 9.38 40.26
C PRO A 569 -15.45 9.40 39.49
N PRO A 570 -15.89 10.52 38.87
CA PRO A 570 -17.09 10.53 38.04
C PRO A 570 -17.05 9.54 36.87
N LEU A 571 -15.90 9.37 36.22
CA LEU A 571 -15.75 8.41 35.13
C LEU A 571 -15.85 6.97 35.64
N VAL A 572 -15.26 6.69 36.80
CA VAL A 572 -15.33 5.37 37.45
C VAL A 572 -16.78 5.02 37.79
N MET A 573 -17.52 5.96 38.39
CA MET A 573 -18.93 5.78 38.75
C MET A 573 -19.83 5.58 37.52
N LEU A 574 -19.61 6.34 36.45
CA LEU A 574 -20.33 6.14 35.19
C LEU A 574 -20.07 4.77 34.61
N PHE A 575 -18.81 4.31 34.61
CA PHE A 575 -18.46 2.99 34.12
C PHE A 575 -19.14 1.88 34.92
N ASP A 576 -19.18 1.98 36.25
CA ASP A 576 -19.89 1.03 37.11
C ASP A 576 -21.41 1.06 36.88
N THR A 577 -21.97 2.23 36.59
CA THR A 577 -23.37 2.39 36.21
C THR A 577 -23.65 1.71 34.86
N ILE A 578 -22.77 1.87 33.87
CA ILE A 578 -22.87 1.18 32.58
C ILE A 578 -22.83 -0.34 32.80
N ILE A 579 -21.88 -0.87 33.58
CA ILE A 579 -21.82 -2.31 33.89
C ILE A 579 -23.15 -2.79 34.52
N SER A 580 -23.67 -2.04 35.48
CA SER A 580 -24.93 -2.37 36.16
C SER A 580 -26.10 -2.43 35.17
N LYS A 581 -26.21 -1.45 34.28
CA LYS A 581 -27.23 -1.42 33.22
C LYS A 581 -27.03 -2.54 32.20
N VAL A 582 -25.81 -2.78 31.72
CA VAL A 582 -25.48 -3.88 30.81
C VAL A 582 -25.94 -5.23 31.36
N ARG A 583 -25.80 -5.45 32.68
CA ARG A 583 -26.21 -6.70 33.34
C ARG A 583 -27.71 -6.98 33.25
N GLN A 584 -28.54 -5.94 33.12
CA GLN A 584 -30.00 -6.08 33.09
C GLN A 584 -30.49 -6.72 31.78
N THR A 585 -31.61 -7.44 31.87
CA THR A 585 -32.36 -7.92 30.71
C THR A 585 -33.26 -6.79 30.19
N TYR A 586 -33.32 -6.64 28.87
CA TYR A 586 -34.15 -5.67 28.16
C TYR A 586 -34.88 -6.40 27.04
N ASP A 587 -36.05 -5.90 26.66
CA ASP A 587 -36.92 -6.54 25.65
C ASP A 587 -36.31 -6.54 24.23
N SER A 588 -35.35 -5.63 23.97
CA SER A 588 -34.62 -5.56 22.71
C SER A 588 -33.24 -4.93 22.92
N TYR A 589 -32.36 -5.13 21.93
CA TYR A 589 -31.09 -4.41 21.87
C TYR A 589 -31.27 -2.89 21.84
N ASP A 590 -32.28 -2.38 21.13
CA ASP A 590 -32.58 -0.94 21.08
C ASP A 590 -33.00 -0.39 22.45
N ALA A 591 -33.81 -1.13 23.21
CA ALA A 591 -34.20 -0.75 24.56
C ALA A 591 -32.97 -0.70 25.50
N PHE A 592 -32.08 -1.69 25.39
CA PHE A 592 -30.80 -1.68 26.10
C PHE A 592 -29.93 -0.46 25.71
N ARG A 593 -29.77 -0.20 24.41
CA ARG A 593 -29.00 0.94 23.89
C ARG A 593 -29.54 2.26 24.40
N ALA A 594 -30.86 2.45 24.34
CA ALA A 594 -31.51 3.63 24.89
C ALA A 594 -31.24 3.79 26.40
N ALA A 595 -31.20 2.69 27.16
CA ALA A 595 -30.97 2.71 28.59
C ALA A 595 -29.54 3.16 28.98
N ILE A 596 -28.51 2.83 28.20
CA ILE A 596 -27.10 3.20 28.49
C ILE A 596 -26.67 4.52 27.82
N GLN A 597 -27.46 5.03 26.87
CA GLN A 597 -27.12 6.23 26.12
C GLN A 597 -26.80 7.46 27.00
N PRO A 598 -27.54 7.74 28.10
CA PRO A 598 -27.22 8.86 28.97
C PRO A 598 -25.83 8.76 29.60
N GLU A 599 -25.41 7.57 30.04
CA GLU A 599 -24.10 7.35 30.62
C GLU A 599 -22.99 7.43 29.57
N LEU A 600 -23.23 6.93 28.36
CA LEU A 600 -22.28 7.07 27.24
C LEU A 600 -22.07 8.55 26.89
N MET A 601 -23.15 9.34 26.84
CA MET A 601 -23.06 10.80 26.63
C MET A 601 -22.33 11.50 27.78
N ALA A 602 -22.60 11.14 29.03
CA ALA A 602 -21.92 11.71 30.19
C ALA A 602 -20.42 11.33 30.22
N ALA A 603 -20.09 10.09 29.89
CA ALA A 603 -18.71 9.64 29.77
C ALA A 603 -17.99 10.45 28.69
N GLN A 604 -18.62 10.66 27.53
CA GLN A 604 -18.08 11.48 26.46
C GLN A 604 -17.75 12.91 26.93
N GLN A 605 -18.55 13.54 27.79
CA GLN A 605 -18.23 14.88 28.31
C GLN A 605 -16.97 14.91 29.19
N ILE A 606 -16.64 13.82 29.87
CA ILE A 606 -15.48 13.75 30.78
C ILE A 606 -14.18 13.48 30.00
N VAL A 607 -14.28 12.69 28.93
CA VAL A 607 -13.14 12.17 28.15
C VAL A 607 -13.13 12.66 26.71
N ALA A 608 -13.91 13.71 26.40
CA ALA A 608 -14.02 14.25 25.05
C ALA A 608 -12.66 14.72 24.52
N PRO A 609 -12.47 14.66 23.19
CA PRO A 609 -11.36 15.35 22.54
C PRO A 609 -11.30 16.82 23.00
N LYS A 610 -10.21 17.21 23.65
CA LYS A 610 -9.99 18.60 24.03
C LYS A 610 -9.57 19.42 22.81
N SER A 611 -9.53 20.75 22.94
CA SER A 611 -9.19 21.64 21.83
C SER A 611 -7.83 21.33 21.17
N GLY A 612 -6.88 20.78 21.94
CA GLY A 612 -5.55 20.34 21.48
C GLY A 612 -5.51 18.93 20.87
N GLY A 613 -6.65 18.22 20.80
CA GLY A 613 -6.74 16.86 20.27
C GLY A 613 -6.57 15.76 21.33
N GLU A 614 -6.29 16.10 22.60
CA GLU A 614 -6.20 15.15 23.71
C GLU A 614 -7.50 14.34 23.82
N GLY A 615 -7.45 13.00 23.82
CA GLY A 615 -8.64 12.14 24.01
C GLY A 615 -9.37 11.73 22.73
N ALA A 616 -8.97 12.25 21.56
CA ALA A 616 -9.26 11.62 20.27
C ALA A 616 -8.12 10.68 19.89
N PHE A 617 -8.44 9.51 19.34
CA PHE A 617 -7.41 8.57 18.95
C PHE A 617 -7.89 7.60 17.86
N VAL A 618 -6.96 6.93 17.20
CA VAL A 618 -7.23 5.96 16.13
C VAL A 618 -6.56 4.65 16.49
N PRO A 619 -7.25 3.72 17.18
CA PRO A 619 -6.62 2.47 17.53
C PRO A 619 -6.51 1.56 16.30
N PRO A 620 -5.44 0.75 16.16
CA PRO A 620 -5.29 -0.18 15.05
C PRO A 620 -6.49 -1.10 14.82
N HIS A 621 -7.14 -1.56 15.89
CA HIS A 621 -8.27 -2.47 15.81
C HIS A 621 -9.56 -1.83 15.29
N MET A 622 -9.64 -0.50 15.22
CA MET A 622 -10.81 0.18 14.63
C MET A 622 -11.05 -0.23 13.17
N VAL A 623 -10.03 -0.76 12.48
CA VAL A 623 -10.17 -1.32 11.12
C VAL A 623 -11.32 -2.35 11.01
N VAL A 624 -11.57 -3.13 12.07
CA VAL A 624 -12.62 -4.17 12.08
C VAL A 624 -14.03 -3.61 12.35
N SER A 625 -14.14 -2.35 12.77
CA SER A 625 -15.43 -1.71 12.98
C SER A 625 -16.00 -1.06 11.72
N ILE A 626 -15.18 -0.84 10.69
CA ILE A 626 -15.60 -0.15 9.46
C ILE A 626 -16.33 -1.14 8.55
N ASN A 627 -17.63 -1.29 8.81
CA ASN A 627 -18.47 -2.34 8.23
C ASN A 627 -19.43 -1.83 7.14
N GLY A 628 -19.53 -0.52 6.99
CA GLY A 628 -20.46 0.17 6.13
C GLY A 628 -21.76 0.54 6.84
N ASP A 629 -21.65 0.94 8.10
CA ASP A 629 -22.76 1.45 8.91
C ASP A 629 -23.43 2.64 8.22
N THR A 630 -24.66 2.99 8.63
CA THR A 630 -25.52 3.96 7.91
C THR A 630 -24.87 5.32 7.70
N ASP A 631 -23.93 5.71 8.55
CA ASP A 631 -23.20 6.98 8.56
C ASP A 631 -21.76 6.89 8.03
N GLU A 632 -21.37 5.74 7.48
CA GLU A 632 -20.09 5.51 6.81
C GLU A 632 -20.20 5.65 5.29
N LEU A 633 -19.15 6.13 4.63
CA LEU A 633 -19.06 6.20 3.15
C LEU A 633 -18.40 4.96 2.53
N ILE A 634 -17.61 4.26 3.33
CA ILE A 634 -16.85 3.08 2.93
C ILE A 634 -17.02 1.97 3.96
N ALA A 635 -16.82 0.74 3.54
CA ALA A 635 -16.49 -0.37 4.42
C ALA A 635 -15.06 -0.83 4.16
N LEU A 636 -14.45 -1.53 5.11
CA LEU A 636 -13.26 -2.32 4.84
C LEU A 636 -13.65 -3.79 4.62
N GLU A 637 -13.22 -4.37 3.51
CA GLU A 637 -13.48 -5.76 3.19
C GLU A 637 -12.23 -6.61 3.44
N PRO A 638 -12.34 -7.74 4.18
CA PRO A 638 -11.22 -8.64 4.40
C PRO A 638 -10.85 -9.34 3.09
N VAL A 639 -9.65 -9.09 2.61
CA VAL A 639 -9.11 -9.69 1.39
C VAL A 639 -8.55 -11.08 1.67
N GLY A 640 -7.81 -11.20 2.78
CA GLY A 640 -7.28 -12.47 3.26
C GLY A 640 -6.31 -12.29 4.41
N GLN A 641 -5.87 -13.42 4.95
CA GLN A 641 -5.05 -13.49 6.15
C GLN A 641 -3.68 -14.05 5.81
N LEU A 642 -2.67 -13.21 6.01
CA LEU A 642 -1.29 -13.42 5.65
C LEU A 642 -0.59 -14.19 6.76
N PHE A 643 -0.23 -15.43 6.44
CA PHE A 643 0.55 -16.29 7.32
C PHE A 643 1.84 -16.72 6.65
N HIS A 644 2.87 -16.95 7.46
CA HIS A 644 4.13 -17.45 6.94
C HIS A 644 3.91 -18.84 6.32
N ALA A 645 4.53 -19.11 5.18
CA ALA A 645 4.31 -20.35 4.41
C ALA A 645 4.50 -21.62 5.24
N ASP A 646 5.39 -21.61 6.23
CA ASP A 646 5.65 -22.73 7.14
C ASP A 646 4.43 -23.20 7.96
N THR A 647 3.47 -22.31 8.23
CA THR A 647 2.25 -22.63 9.00
C THR A 647 1.07 -22.97 8.10
N LEU A 648 1.27 -22.98 6.79
CA LEU A 648 0.26 -23.30 5.80
C LEU A 648 0.66 -24.54 4.98
N GLN A 649 -0.34 -25.18 4.39
CA GLN A 649 -0.18 -26.23 3.40
C GLN A 649 -1.18 -25.98 2.28
N ARG A 650 -0.85 -26.43 1.05
CA ARG A 650 -1.81 -26.33 -0.05
C ARG A 650 -3.06 -27.16 0.29
N ALA A 651 -4.22 -26.53 0.13
CA ALA A 651 -5.52 -27.13 0.38
C ALA A 651 -5.90 -28.13 -0.72
#